data_AF-A0A6P0NPB9-F1
#
_entry.id   AF-A0A6P0NPB9-F1
#
_cell.length_a   1.000
_cell.length_b   1.000
_cell.length_c   1.000
_cell.angle_alpha   90.00
_cell.angle_beta   90.00
_cell.angle_gamma   90.00
#
_symmetry.space_group_name_H-M   'P 1'
#
loop_
_entity.id
_entity.type
_entity.pdbx_description
1 polymer ?
#
loop_
_entity_poly.entity_id
_entity_poly.type
_entity_poly.pdbx_seq_one_letter_code
_entity_poly.pdbx_strand_id
1 'polypeptide(L)'
;MHGKSILGIILFLLTLTLTILHGSLTDKYIQNHQLSNQIKKGTIQQISNLDLENSYFYQSPELQFIEPQNFHNTQTVIPRKNQSRLKNISTSPSQPTYEIIDILWILLCSGLVFIMQPGFMCLESGLTRSKNSINVAIKNFTDFGISVACFWSFGFAFMFGSSSSGIIGHSKFFLATNLQPFDAAFFLFQAMFCGTATTIVSGAVAERMKFASYLFVAFLVSGLVYPIFGHWVWNGVDTGILTGWLGRNGFVDFAGSSVVHSIGGWVSLATILIIGPRTGRFPPGRPPEKIHGSNLPLSVLGAMLIWFGWFGFNGGSTLEFNEQVAGVIVNTVLASVGGMLTTLGITWYIRTIPSVEGLINGTLSGLVGITAACHAVTAFSAIFIGVIAAIVTMLVEQALEKIRVDDAVGAIPVHLGGGIWGTLAVAFFGKAEVLDTGLGFSQQLTVQLLGIFSAFLLGFCLVYPILFITNKLHSFRVSQADEHIGLNVSEHRAKTEILDLFRVMDSQARTQDLSLRVPVEPFTEVGQIANRYNQVMDILEEVTARNDAIIKVATDAIITFTNPELEIISINPSASAIFGYENQDLIGRSIYQIFDFTINPLTMEKMDTKHLLTEVEELTVETLKLWINPDLIFYQSLEIKNYCYVFDLQDIQPENWQSFFPSFLHLLEENLVDIQTESELQKKSDKQHYYIEQLISKIADSGNLYELVGIRADGSLFPMEIALREAKFNQKTFYTGTFRDITDRKESEIKLKENEQRFRSLSRATFEGIMIQEQGKIVEINIAAAQMFRYELSEMIGMNTFDLITPEYQDFVLEKIASGYEKPYEVVGVRKDESTFPLEIEAKIFFYRGNKNRVAALRDITERKLAEAALRESEERFRSVMEQAADAFIIYEMNGKIVDVNQSTCKSLGYKREELLNLYIEDIEVNFLSEKMSEKWQNLIPGTPMTIEGIHRRKNRTTFPVEIRLGLLKAGNGKLILALCRDITERKKAEAALLLEQEKSEKLLLNILPKPIADRLKEGDSTIAEGFAEVTVLFADLVGFTELAGRATPQRLVYWLNEIFSRFDLLAEKYGLEKIKTIGDAYMVVGGLPDPMENHAEAIALMAIDMLEEVAHFADEQEQNFNIRIGINTGPVVAGVIGRKKFIYDLWGDTVNIASRMESHGIPGLIQVTQETYQILQHKFLFKERGLINIKGKGYMKAYILREKKKL
;
A
#
# COMPACT_ATOMS: atom_id res chain seq x y z
N MET A 1 -32.65 23.73 -34.45
CA MET A 1 -31.67 24.80 -34.79
C MET A 1 -30.87 25.05 -33.52
N HIS A 2 -29.55 24.89 -33.43
CA HIS A 2 -28.49 25.66 -34.13
C HIS A 2 -28.62 27.17 -33.87
N GLY A 3 -27.62 27.89 -33.35
CA GLY A 3 -26.26 27.48 -32.95
C GLY A 3 -25.38 28.71 -32.66
N LYS A 4 -24.05 28.55 -32.72
CA LYS A 4 -23.02 29.63 -32.62
C LYS A 4 -22.88 30.31 -31.24
N SER A 5 -22.19 29.63 -30.32
CA SER A 5 -21.50 30.29 -29.17
C SER A 5 -20.25 29.50 -28.75
N ILE A 6 -20.38 28.19 -28.53
CA ILE A 6 -19.29 27.31 -28.07
C ILE A 6 -18.11 27.26 -29.08
N LEU A 7 -18.39 27.20 -30.38
CA LEU A 7 -17.34 27.13 -31.41
C LEU A 7 -16.45 28.38 -31.45
N GLY A 8 -16.94 29.55 -31.01
CA GLY A 8 -16.16 30.78 -30.95
C GLY A 8 -15.09 30.76 -29.85
N ILE A 9 -15.42 30.20 -28.68
CA ILE A 9 -14.47 30.07 -27.56
C ILE A 9 -13.40 29.01 -27.89
N ILE A 10 -13.80 27.92 -28.55
CA ILE A 10 -12.86 26.88 -29.00
C ILE A 10 -11.90 27.43 -30.06
N LEU A 11 -12.37 28.22 -31.04
CA LEU A 11 -11.48 28.89 -32.00
C LEU A 11 -10.53 29.87 -31.31
N PHE A 12 -11.03 30.69 -30.36
CA PHE A 12 -10.21 31.67 -29.64
C PHE A 12 -9.04 31.04 -28.88
N LEU A 13 -9.27 29.90 -28.21
CA LEU A 13 -8.21 29.17 -27.49
C LEU A 13 -7.25 28.41 -28.44
N LEU A 14 -7.73 27.94 -29.60
CA LEU A 14 -6.87 27.37 -30.64
C LEU A 14 -5.98 28.44 -31.31
N THR A 15 -6.49 29.64 -31.55
CA THR A 15 -5.63 30.75 -32.01
C THR A 15 -4.59 31.15 -30.96
N LEU A 16 -4.93 31.11 -29.67
CA LEU A 16 -3.97 31.46 -28.60
C LEU A 16 -2.81 30.45 -28.49
N THR A 17 -3.05 29.18 -28.82
CA THR A 17 -2.00 28.14 -28.85
C THR A 17 -1.21 28.08 -30.16
N LEU A 18 -1.80 28.51 -31.28
CA LEU A 18 -1.12 28.58 -32.59
C LEU A 18 -0.43 29.93 -32.91
N THR A 19 -0.40 30.88 -31.96
CA THR A 19 0.26 32.20 -32.15
C THR A 19 1.58 32.34 -31.35
N ILE A 20 2.17 31.22 -30.89
CA ILE A 20 3.50 31.19 -30.25
C ILE A 20 4.55 30.42 -31.10
N LEU A 21 4.11 29.64 -32.09
CA LEU A 21 4.92 29.12 -33.22
C LEU A 21 4.01 29.11 -34.48
N HIS A 22 4.40 29.57 -35.68
CA HIS A 22 5.70 30.03 -36.17
C HIS A 22 5.56 30.89 -37.46
N GLY A 23 6.57 31.73 -37.80
CA GLY A 23 6.70 32.46 -39.09
C GLY A 23 7.33 33.86 -38.93
N SER A 24 8.60 34.13 -39.27
CA SER A 24 9.32 34.11 -40.57
C SER A 24 9.05 35.35 -41.45
N LEU A 25 9.99 35.98 -42.15
CA LEU A 25 11.46 35.80 -42.36
C LEU A 25 12.19 37.10 -41.93
N THR A 26 13.51 37.34 -42.04
CA THR A 26 14.70 36.68 -42.65
C THR A 26 15.88 36.92 -41.65
N ASP A 27 17.22 36.84 -41.82
CA ASP A 27 18.28 36.61 -42.83
C ASP A 27 19.59 36.31 -42.00
N LYS A 28 20.78 35.87 -42.45
CA LYS A 28 21.33 35.49 -43.76
C LYS A 28 22.56 34.56 -43.59
N TYR A 29 22.63 33.47 -44.36
CA TYR A 29 23.81 32.67 -44.81
C TYR A 29 25.00 32.23 -43.90
N ILE A 30 25.47 30.99 -44.19
CA ILE A 30 26.89 30.49 -44.15
C ILE A 30 27.51 30.21 -42.73
N GLN A 31 28.13 29.07 -42.41
CA GLN A 31 28.36 27.78 -43.14
C GLN A 31 28.74 26.59 -42.22
N ASN A 32 28.49 25.36 -42.71
CA ASN A 32 29.33 24.13 -42.66
C ASN A 32 29.88 23.47 -41.36
N HIS A 33 29.61 22.14 -41.27
CA HIS A 33 30.57 21.03 -40.94
C HIS A 33 31.28 20.99 -39.54
N GLN A 34 31.75 19.84 -39.03
CA GLN A 34 31.31 18.43 -39.09
C GLN A 34 32.07 17.58 -38.02
N LEU A 35 31.64 16.33 -37.81
CA LEU A 35 32.45 15.16 -37.38
C LEU A 35 33.55 15.29 -36.28
N SER A 36 33.20 14.79 -35.10
CA SER A 36 33.83 13.59 -34.48
C SER A 36 35.25 13.60 -33.86
N ASN A 37 35.41 12.67 -32.90
CA ASN A 37 36.61 11.89 -32.59
C ASN A 37 37.82 12.59 -31.91
N GLN A 38 38.73 11.91 -31.18
CA GLN A 38 38.69 10.69 -30.32
C GLN A 38 40.08 10.56 -29.61
N ILE A 39 40.34 9.44 -28.91
CA ILE A 39 41.67 8.83 -28.64
C ILE A 39 42.51 9.38 -27.44
N LYS A 40 42.31 8.71 -26.30
CA LYS A 40 43.28 7.91 -25.50
C LYS A 40 44.64 8.49 -25.04
N LYS A 41 44.87 8.30 -23.73
CA LYS A 41 46.09 7.77 -23.03
C LYS A 41 47.45 8.49 -23.14
N GLY A 42 48.09 8.70 -21.97
CA GLY A 42 49.48 8.19 -21.78
C GLY A 42 50.45 8.95 -20.85
N THR A 43 50.67 8.39 -19.65
CA THR A 43 52.01 7.96 -19.16
C THR A 43 53.14 8.99 -18.85
N ILE A 44 53.25 9.37 -17.56
CA ILE A 44 54.42 9.20 -16.64
C ILE A 44 55.78 9.97 -16.88
N GLN A 45 56.34 10.52 -15.78
CA GLN A 45 57.78 10.91 -15.50
C GLN A 45 58.42 12.13 -16.23
N GLN A 46 59.48 12.82 -15.74
CA GLN A 46 60.05 13.12 -14.38
C GLN A 46 61.20 14.17 -14.47
N ILE A 47 61.94 14.39 -13.37
CA ILE A 47 63.35 14.90 -13.24
C ILE A 47 63.60 16.40 -12.88
N SER A 48 63.85 16.59 -11.58
CA SER A 48 64.85 17.42 -10.84
C SER A 48 65.23 18.87 -11.21
N ASN A 49 65.45 19.66 -10.14
CA ASN A 49 66.81 20.04 -9.72
C ASN A 49 66.95 19.98 -8.19
N LEU A 50 68.19 19.92 -7.68
CA LEU A 50 68.55 19.87 -6.24
C LEU A 50 68.82 21.32 -5.70
N ASP A 51 69.15 21.64 -4.43
CA ASP A 51 69.90 20.95 -3.37
C ASP A 51 69.71 21.59 -1.97
N LEU A 52 69.93 20.80 -0.89
CA LEU A 52 70.43 21.13 0.48
C LEU A 52 69.65 22.18 1.36
N GLU A 53 69.64 22.14 2.70
CA GLU A 53 70.44 21.39 3.69
C GLU A 53 69.69 21.10 5.04
N ASN A 54 70.07 20.00 5.73
CA ASN A 54 69.90 19.53 7.13
C ASN A 54 69.14 20.40 8.19
N SER A 55 68.26 19.95 9.11
CA SER A 55 67.96 18.70 9.87
C SER A 55 68.59 18.55 11.29
N TYR A 56 67.77 18.41 12.37
CA TYR A 56 67.71 17.23 13.27
C TYR A 56 67.05 17.37 14.69
N PHE A 57 66.31 16.31 15.09
CA PHE A 57 66.10 15.66 16.41
C PHE A 57 65.35 16.28 17.64
N TYR A 58 64.14 15.74 17.88
CA TYR A 58 63.66 14.96 19.06
C TYR A 58 63.38 15.55 20.48
N GLN A 59 62.37 14.90 21.10
CA GLN A 59 62.11 14.62 22.54
C GLN A 59 61.43 15.65 23.47
N SER A 60 60.36 15.17 24.12
CA SER A 60 59.73 15.64 25.36
C SER A 60 60.22 14.77 26.55
N PRO A 61 60.07 15.18 27.84
CA PRO A 61 58.81 14.96 28.58
C PRO A 61 58.44 15.95 29.73
N GLU A 62 57.15 15.95 30.06
CA GLU A 62 56.39 16.02 31.35
C GLU A 62 56.93 16.56 32.72
N LEU A 63 55.92 16.87 33.59
CA LEU A 63 55.86 16.81 35.07
C LEU A 63 56.23 18.00 36.01
N GLN A 64 55.16 18.74 36.38
CA GLN A 64 54.62 18.93 37.76
C GLN A 64 55.26 19.81 38.88
N PHE A 65 54.34 20.50 39.58
CA PHE A 65 54.31 21.01 40.98
C PHE A 65 55.33 22.05 41.50
N ILE A 66 54.81 23.17 42.05
CA ILE A 66 54.89 23.57 43.49
C ILE A 66 54.11 24.88 43.73
N GLU A 67 53.33 24.92 44.82
CA GLU A 67 52.80 26.13 45.49
C GLU A 67 53.45 26.24 46.91
N PRO A 68 53.23 27.31 47.70
CA PRO A 68 53.38 28.75 47.43
C PRO A 68 54.26 29.42 48.51
N GLN A 69 54.53 30.74 48.48
CA GLN A 69 54.77 31.54 49.71
C GLN A 69 54.86 33.09 49.57
N ASN A 70 54.23 33.76 50.55
CA ASN A 70 54.61 35.02 51.25
C ASN A 70 54.72 36.40 50.54
N PHE A 71 53.60 37.14 50.58
CA PHE A 71 53.42 38.44 51.30
C PHE A 71 54.58 39.45 51.45
N HIS A 72 54.27 40.73 51.16
CA HIS A 72 54.04 41.75 52.20
C HIS A 72 53.38 43.07 51.71
N ASN A 73 52.45 43.59 52.52
CA ASN A 73 52.05 45.00 52.74
C ASN A 73 51.67 45.90 51.52
N THR A 74 50.57 46.66 51.53
CA THR A 74 49.99 47.47 52.64
C THR A 74 48.45 47.52 52.65
N GLN A 75 47.87 47.80 53.83
CA GLN A 75 46.45 48.16 54.01
C GLN A 75 46.27 49.68 54.20
N THR A 76 45.14 50.25 53.73
CA THR A 76 44.41 51.33 54.42
C THR A 76 42.98 51.47 53.88
N VAL A 77 42.11 52.22 54.57
CA VAL A 77 40.64 51.97 54.60
C VAL A 77 39.80 53.26 54.59
N ILE A 78 38.83 53.38 53.65
CA ILE A 78 37.53 54.13 53.69
C ILE A 78 37.60 55.67 53.99
N PRO A 79 37.03 56.57 53.15
CA PRO A 79 35.56 56.76 53.14
C PRO A 79 34.85 57.28 51.85
N ARG A 80 33.52 57.12 51.82
CA ARG A 80 32.57 57.82 50.92
C ARG A 80 32.32 59.27 51.41
N LYS A 81 32.27 60.27 50.50
CA LYS A 81 31.15 61.25 50.41
C LYS A 81 31.27 62.27 49.24
N ASN A 82 30.09 62.69 48.78
CA ASN A 82 29.71 63.94 48.11
C ASN A 82 30.40 64.38 46.79
N GLN A 83 29.65 64.19 45.70
CA GLN A 83 29.44 65.11 44.55
C GLN A 83 30.26 66.43 44.53
N SER A 84 31.00 66.67 43.45
CA SER A 84 30.51 67.48 42.30
C SER A 84 31.63 67.97 41.35
N ARG A 85 31.51 67.66 40.06
CA ARG A 85 31.83 68.56 38.92
C ARG A 85 31.51 67.92 37.56
N LEU A 86 30.56 68.51 36.85
CA LEU A 86 30.43 68.34 35.40
C LEU A 86 31.59 69.05 34.71
N LYS A 87 32.49 68.29 34.07
CA LYS A 87 33.23 68.66 32.85
C LYS A 87 34.16 67.52 32.38
N ASN A 88 33.70 66.79 31.38
CA ASN A 88 34.38 66.67 30.08
C ASN A 88 33.48 65.92 29.10
N ILE A 89 33.12 66.59 28.00
CA ILE A 89 32.37 65.99 26.88
C ILE A 89 33.41 65.63 25.81
N SER A 90 33.95 64.42 25.84
CA SER A 90 34.81 63.89 24.76
C SER A 90 35.08 62.39 24.86
N THR A 91 34.05 61.57 25.08
CA THR A 91 34.08 60.14 24.75
C THR A 91 32.82 59.79 23.97
N SER A 92 32.99 59.18 22.79
CA SER A 92 31.94 58.37 22.18
C SER A 92 31.55 57.26 23.16
N PRO A 93 30.29 56.76 23.15
CA PRO A 93 29.99 55.51 23.83
C PRO A 93 30.95 54.43 23.32
N SER A 94 31.67 53.79 24.22
CA SER A 94 32.32 52.51 23.92
C SER A 94 31.22 51.55 23.50
N GLN A 95 31.32 50.95 22.32
CA GLN A 95 30.39 49.88 21.95
C GLN A 95 30.46 48.76 23.01
N PRO A 96 29.35 48.12 23.37
CA PRO A 96 29.37 46.99 24.30
C PRO A 96 30.25 45.89 23.71
N THR A 97 31.36 45.61 24.39
CA THR A 97 32.28 44.52 24.04
C THR A 97 31.72 43.24 24.62
N TYR A 98 30.73 42.65 23.94
CA TYR A 98 30.19 41.32 24.26
C TYR A 98 31.32 40.29 24.33
N GLU A 99 31.27 39.39 25.31
CA GLU A 99 32.28 38.33 25.40
C GLU A 99 31.99 37.23 24.37
N ILE A 100 33.07 36.53 23.96
CA ILE A 100 32.96 35.43 22.99
C ILE A 100 32.11 34.28 23.58
N ILE A 101 32.07 34.15 24.92
CA ILE A 101 31.24 33.15 25.60
C ILE A 101 29.73 33.44 25.47
N ASP A 102 29.31 34.71 25.48
CA ASP A 102 27.90 35.10 25.32
C ASP A 102 27.42 34.83 23.90
N ILE A 103 28.25 35.16 22.92
CA ILE A 103 27.98 34.88 21.50
C ILE A 103 27.89 33.37 21.27
N LEU A 104 28.79 32.58 21.87
CA LEU A 104 28.74 31.12 21.82
C LEU A 104 27.50 30.54 22.52
N TRP A 105 27.10 31.13 23.65
CA TRP A 105 25.89 30.75 24.39
C TRP A 105 24.63 31.01 23.57
N ILE A 106 24.45 32.21 23.01
CA ILE A 106 23.32 32.55 22.13
C ILE A 106 23.28 31.62 20.91
N LEU A 107 24.42 31.28 20.30
CA LEU A 107 24.46 30.36 19.16
C LEU A 107 24.10 28.91 19.56
N LEU A 108 24.57 28.42 20.71
CA LEU A 108 24.19 27.12 21.26
C LEU A 108 22.68 27.07 21.56
N CYS A 109 22.16 28.10 22.24
CA CYS A 109 20.75 28.25 22.54
C CYS A 109 19.90 28.36 21.28
N SER A 110 20.37 29.03 20.23
CA SER A 110 19.71 29.04 18.91
C SER A 110 19.61 27.64 18.30
N GLY A 111 20.68 26.83 18.39
CA GLY A 111 20.66 25.43 17.97
C GLY A 111 19.69 24.57 18.79
N LEU A 112 19.58 24.81 20.09
CA LEU A 112 18.61 24.15 20.97
C LEU A 112 17.16 24.55 20.64
N VAL A 113 16.86 25.84 20.43
CA VAL A 113 15.51 26.26 20.01
C VAL A 113 15.18 25.74 18.61
N PHE A 114 16.15 25.65 17.70
CA PHE A 114 15.95 25.00 16.40
C PHE A 114 15.50 23.53 16.54
N ILE A 115 15.97 22.79 17.55
CA ILE A 115 15.50 21.40 17.83
C ILE A 115 14.01 21.34 18.23
N MET A 116 13.41 22.45 18.66
CA MET A 116 11.96 22.50 18.89
C MET A 116 11.18 22.31 17.58
N GLN A 117 11.70 22.72 16.42
CA GLN A 117 11.04 22.61 15.11
C GLN A 117 10.77 21.15 14.67
N PRO A 118 11.77 20.23 14.60
CA PRO A 118 11.49 18.81 14.42
C PRO A 118 10.73 18.21 15.61
N GLY A 119 10.79 18.84 16.79
CA GLY A 119 9.93 18.50 17.93
C GLY A 119 8.44 18.70 17.66
N PHE A 120 8.03 19.90 17.19
CA PHE A 120 6.65 20.18 16.74
C PHE A 120 6.26 19.27 15.57
N MET A 121 7.16 19.07 14.61
CA MET A 121 6.93 18.18 13.47
C MET A 121 6.58 16.75 13.92
N CYS A 122 7.34 16.17 14.87
CA CYS A 122 7.06 14.86 15.44
C CYS A 122 5.78 14.84 16.30
N LEU A 123 5.58 15.88 17.12
CA LEU A 123 4.39 16.04 17.96
C LEU A 123 3.11 16.01 17.14
N GLU A 124 2.99 16.93 16.18
CA GLU A 124 1.80 17.10 15.34
C GLU A 124 1.59 15.92 14.40
N SER A 125 2.65 15.37 13.79
CA SER A 125 2.53 14.21 12.88
C SER A 125 2.07 12.95 13.62
N GLY A 126 2.48 12.78 14.88
CA GLY A 126 2.03 11.66 15.72
C GLY A 126 0.60 11.85 16.27
N LEU A 127 0.19 13.08 16.60
CA LEU A 127 -1.15 13.40 17.13
C LEU A 127 -2.24 13.50 16.05
N THR A 128 -1.87 13.56 14.77
CA THR A 128 -2.81 13.58 13.64
C THR A 128 -2.94 12.21 12.96
N ARG A 129 -4.03 12.02 12.20
CA ARG A 129 -4.27 10.78 11.43
C ARG A 129 -3.23 10.62 10.31
N SER A 130 -2.78 9.37 10.07
CA SER A 130 -1.66 9.04 9.17
C SER A 130 -1.80 9.57 7.74
N LYS A 131 -3.04 9.65 7.22
CA LYS A 131 -3.37 10.27 5.91
C LYS A 131 -3.05 11.77 5.78
N ASN A 132 -2.62 12.42 6.87
CA ASN A 132 -2.29 13.85 6.96
C ASN A 132 -0.84 14.12 7.44
N SER A 133 -0.06 13.09 7.78
CA SER A 133 1.29 13.23 8.37
C SER A 133 2.29 13.99 7.48
N ILE A 134 2.32 13.71 6.17
CA ILE A 134 3.20 14.39 5.20
C ILE A 134 2.79 15.86 5.07
N ASN A 135 1.48 16.15 5.05
CA ASN A 135 0.97 17.53 5.01
C ASN A 135 1.33 18.32 6.27
N VAL A 136 1.36 17.68 7.44
CA VAL A 136 1.81 18.29 8.71
C VAL A 136 3.32 18.49 8.71
N ALA A 137 4.10 17.49 8.31
CA ALA A 137 5.56 17.57 8.32
C ALA A 137 6.10 18.67 7.37
N ILE A 138 5.56 18.77 6.15
CA ILE A 138 5.95 19.81 5.20
C ILE A 138 5.43 21.21 5.60
N LYS A 139 4.34 21.30 6.40
CA LYS A 139 3.94 22.58 7.02
C LYS A 139 5.00 23.08 8.00
N ASN A 140 5.40 22.24 8.96
CA ASN A 140 6.44 22.56 9.95
C ASN A 140 7.75 22.98 9.24
N PHE A 141 8.22 22.18 8.27
CA PHE A 141 9.45 22.48 7.52
C PHE A 141 9.36 23.80 6.71
N THR A 142 8.20 24.09 6.11
CA THR A 142 8.03 25.29 5.27
C THR A 142 7.76 26.54 6.10
N ASP A 143 7.08 26.44 7.25
CA ASP A 143 6.84 27.59 8.13
C ASP A 143 8.13 28.13 8.72
N PHE A 144 9.10 27.28 9.04
CA PHE A 144 10.42 27.71 9.47
C PHE A 144 11.12 28.54 8.38
N GLY A 145 11.13 28.05 7.14
CA GLY A 145 11.71 28.75 6.00
C GLY A 145 11.03 30.10 5.70
N ILE A 146 9.70 30.15 5.75
CA ILE A 146 8.93 31.40 5.59
C ILE A 146 9.20 32.35 6.75
N SER A 147 9.22 31.85 7.99
CA SER A 147 9.40 32.66 9.19
C SER A 147 10.77 33.33 9.20
N VAL A 148 11.84 32.56 8.96
CA VAL A 148 13.20 33.11 8.85
C VAL A 148 13.29 34.12 7.70
N ALA A 149 12.67 33.86 6.54
CA ALA A 149 12.71 34.79 5.41
C ALA A 149 11.94 36.11 5.67
N CYS A 150 10.74 36.05 6.26
CA CYS A 150 9.94 37.23 6.62
C CYS A 150 10.63 38.02 7.75
N PHE A 151 11.17 37.33 8.75
CA PHE A 151 11.88 37.94 9.86
C PHE A 151 13.19 38.60 9.41
N TRP A 152 13.99 37.95 8.56
CA TRP A 152 15.20 38.55 7.98
C TRP A 152 14.93 39.80 7.14
N SER A 153 13.89 39.76 6.29
CA SER A 153 13.61 40.84 5.34
C SER A 153 12.97 42.07 6.01
N PHE A 154 12.01 41.90 6.92
CA PHE A 154 11.34 43.02 7.59
C PHE A 154 10.88 42.77 9.03
N GLY A 155 10.63 41.53 9.48
CA GLY A 155 10.17 41.28 10.85
C GLY A 155 11.18 41.72 11.92
N PHE A 156 12.47 41.42 11.76
CA PHE A 156 13.52 41.91 12.66
C PHE A 156 13.64 43.44 12.64
N ALA A 157 13.36 44.08 11.51
CA ALA A 157 13.33 45.54 11.40
C ALA A 157 12.14 46.16 12.15
N PHE A 158 10.97 45.52 12.10
CA PHE A 158 9.79 45.92 12.86
C PHE A 158 9.91 45.64 14.36
N MET A 159 10.73 44.65 14.77
CA MET A 159 10.85 44.20 16.16
C MET A 159 12.06 44.79 16.92
N PHE A 160 13.23 44.85 16.27
CA PHE A 160 14.52 45.27 16.85
C PHE A 160 15.20 46.41 16.06
N GLY A 161 14.49 47.01 15.11
CA GLY A 161 14.87 48.29 14.50
C GLY A 161 14.65 49.47 15.45
N SER A 162 15.17 50.64 15.05
CA SER A 162 14.98 51.91 15.75
C SER A 162 13.49 52.19 15.97
N SER A 163 13.05 52.42 17.21
CA SER A 163 11.61 52.54 17.49
C SER A 163 11.01 53.88 17.07
N SER A 164 9.84 53.82 16.42
CA SER A 164 8.89 54.93 16.36
C SER A 164 7.94 54.85 17.56
N SER A 165 8.10 55.77 18.52
CA SER A 165 7.23 55.97 19.69
C SER A 165 6.91 54.72 20.54
N GLY A 166 7.77 53.69 20.52
CA GLY A 166 7.55 52.42 21.22
C GLY A 166 6.59 51.44 20.51
N ILE A 167 6.08 51.79 19.32
CA ILE A 167 5.01 51.06 18.62
C ILE A 167 5.56 50.10 17.54
N ILE A 168 6.55 50.50 16.76
CA ILE A 168 7.17 49.66 15.71
C ILE A 168 8.59 50.14 15.38
N GLY A 169 9.46 49.22 14.98
CA GLY A 169 10.79 49.52 14.44
C GLY A 169 10.75 49.96 12.97
N HIS A 170 11.73 50.77 12.54
CA HIS A 170 11.80 51.30 11.16
C HIS A 170 13.23 51.35 10.58
N SER A 171 14.13 50.51 11.09
CA SER A 171 15.50 50.32 10.56
C SER A 171 15.94 48.86 10.72
N LYS A 172 17.13 48.47 10.23
CA LYS A 172 17.59 47.06 10.15
C LYS A 172 16.80 46.14 9.17
N PHE A 173 16.17 46.69 8.12
CA PHE A 173 15.56 45.91 7.02
C PHE A 173 16.60 45.11 6.23
N PHE A 174 16.22 43.93 5.73
CA PHE A 174 17.10 42.97 5.02
C PHE A 174 18.45 42.80 5.72
N LEU A 175 18.41 42.33 6.97
CA LEU A 175 19.53 42.44 7.91
C LEU A 175 20.83 41.88 7.30
N ALA A 176 21.80 42.77 7.09
CA ALA A 176 23.12 42.41 6.57
C ALA A 176 24.01 41.92 7.72
N THR A 177 24.29 40.60 7.75
CA THR A 177 25.16 39.93 8.74
C THR A 177 26.65 40.31 8.63
N ASN A 178 26.98 41.28 7.78
CA ASN A 178 28.31 41.91 7.69
C ASN A 178 28.58 42.91 8.86
N LEU A 179 27.65 43.00 9.81
CA LEU A 179 27.71 43.86 10.99
C LEU A 179 27.68 42.96 12.23
N GLN A 180 28.75 43.03 13.03
CA GLN A 180 29.04 42.40 14.33
C GLN A 180 28.57 40.95 14.61
N PRO A 181 29.46 40.05 15.09
CA PRO A 181 29.07 38.65 15.39
C PRO A 181 27.88 38.51 16.37
N PHE A 182 27.72 39.44 17.32
CA PHE A 182 26.58 39.44 18.24
C PHE A 182 25.24 39.74 17.54
N ASP A 183 25.18 40.73 16.63
CA ASP A 183 23.96 41.04 15.87
C ASP A 183 23.48 39.83 15.07
N ALA A 184 24.41 39.06 14.48
CA ALA A 184 24.09 37.83 13.75
C ALA A 184 23.60 36.70 14.67
N ALA A 185 24.21 36.51 15.85
CA ALA A 185 23.78 35.52 16.83
C ALA A 185 22.40 35.86 17.43
N PHE A 186 22.19 37.13 17.82
CA PHE A 186 20.92 37.62 18.35
C PHE A 186 19.80 37.55 17.31
N PHE A 187 20.08 37.91 16.05
CA PHE A 187 19.14 37.70 14.94
C PHE A 187 18.74 36.21 14.81
N LEU A 188 19.71 35.30 14.81
CA LEU A 188 19.44 33.86 14.68
C LEU A 188 18.54 33.38 15.81
N PHE A 189 18.86 33.73 17.06
CA PHE A 189 18.08 33.36 18.24
C PHE A 189 16.63 33.85 18.15
N GLN A 190 16.43 35.14 17.84
CA GLN A 190 15.11 35.74 17.69
C GLN A 190 14.32 35.20 16.48
N ALA A 191 15.02 34.80 15.40
CA ALA A 191 14.40 34.11 14.26
C ALA A 191 13.86 32.72 14.64
N MET A 192 14.52 32.00 15.56
CA MET A 192 13.99 30.72 16.05
C MET A 192 12.70 30.92 16.86
N PHE A 193 12.63 31.98 17.69
CA PHE A 193 11.42 32.34 18.44
C PHE A 193 10.27 32.73 17.49
N CYS A 194 10.57 33.46 16.42
CA CYS A 194 9.62 33.80 15.36
C CYS A 194 9.04 32.55 14.66
N GLY A 195 9.89 31.55 14.37
CA GLY A 195 9.46 30.24 13.88
C GLY A 195 8.57 29.51 14.89
N THR A 196 8.97 29.47 16.16
CA THR A 196 8.18 28.83 17.24
C THR A 196 6.80 29.49 17.42
N ALA A 197 6.71 30.82 17.33
CA ALA A 197 5.42 31.54 17.40
C ALA A 197 4.50 31.19 16.22
N THR A 198 5.09 30.85 15.08
CA THR A 198 4.39 30.55 13.83
C THR A 198 3.92 29.10 13.75
N THR A 199 4.78 28.15 14.11
CA THR A 199 4.48 26.70 14.05
C THR A 199 3.43 26.26 15.08
N ILE A 200 3.20 27.03 16.16
CA ILE A 200 2.04 26.87 17.06
C ILE A 200 0.69 26.88 16.32
N VAL A 201 0.65 27.47 15.11
CA VAL A 201 -0.54 27.47 14.26
C VAL A 201 -0.72 26.17 13.47
N SER A 202 0.34 25.47 13.01
CA SER A 202 0.18 24.24 12.21
C SER A 202 -0.58 23.16 12.97
N GLY A 203 -0.25 22.93 14.23
CA GLY A 203 -0.90 21.94 15.09
C GLY A 203 -2.37 22.24 15.32
N ALA A 204 -2.75 23.51 15.54
CA ALA A 204 -4.15 23.88 15.67
C ALA A 204 -4.95 23.66 14.37
N VAL A 205 -4.35 23.95 13.21
CA VAL A 205 -5.02 23.97 11.88
C VAL A 205 -4.82 22.71 11.04
N ALA A 206 -4.19 21.67 11.61
CA ALA A 206 -3.91 20.41 10.92
C ALA A 206 -5.17 19.72 10.36
N GLU A 207 -4.95 18.77 9.45
CA GLU A 207 -5.98 17.90 8.82
C GLU A 207 -7.10 18.55 8.00
N ARG A 208 -7.32 19.88 8.04
CA ARG A 208 -8.40 20.54 7.27
C ARG A 208 -8.04 21.86 6.59
N MET A 209 -6.95 22.53 6.99
CA MET A 209 -6.50 23.75 6.32
C MET A 209 -5.59 23.44 5.13
N LYS A 210 -5.86 24.08 3.99
CA LYS A 210 -5.01 24.04 2.79
C LYS A 210 -3.58 24.48 3.11
N PHE A 211 -2.61 23.89 2.42
CA PHE A 211 -1.19 24.21 2.54
C PHE A 211 -0.93 25.69 2.20
N ALA A 212 -1.35 26.16 1.03
CA ALA A 212 -1.17 27.56 0.62
C ALA A 212 -1.82 28.58 1.58
N SER A 213 -2.99 28.25 2.14
CA SER A 213 -3.66 29.10 3.13
C SER A 213 -2.92 29.13 4.47
N TYR A 214 -2.30 28.03 4.86
CA TYR A 214 -1.42 28.00 6.03
C TYR A 214 -0.17 28.87 5.80
N LEU A 215 0.47 28.81 4.62
CA LEU A 215 1.62 29.66 4.30
C LEU A 215 1.29 31.17 4.40
N PHE A 216 0.07 31.57 4.04
CA PHE A 216 -0.40 32.94 4.22
C PHE A 216 -0.52 33.34 5.71
N VAL A 217 -1.01 32.44 6.58
CA VAL A 217 -1.04 32.70 8.02
C VAL A 217 0.37 32.70 8.61
N ALA A 218 1.28 31.83 8.13
CA ALA A 218 2.67 31.83 8.54
C ALA A 218 3.38 33.16 8.21
N PHE A 219 3.16 33.71 7.02
CA PHE A 219 3.59 35.07 6.64
C PHE A 219 2.99 36.14 7.55
N LEU A 220 1.69 36.07 7.86
CA LEU A 220 1.00 37.05 8.71
C LEU A 220 1.55 37.06 10.15
N VAL A 221 1.83 35.89 10.73
CA VAL A 221 2.44 35.78 12.07
C VAL A 221 3.86 36.30 12.05
N SER A 222 4.74 35.66 11.27
CA SER A 222 6.19 35.92 11.29
C SER A 222 6.60 37.29 10.76
N GLY A 223 5.85 37.84 9.79
CA GLY A 223 6.13 39.14 9.19
C GLY A 223 5.51 40.33 9.91
N LEU A 224 4.35 40.17 10.58
CA LEU A 224 3.58 41.29 11.13
C LEU A 224 3.18 41.10 12.59
N VAL A 225 2.42 40.07 12.93
CA VAL A 225 1.80 39.95 14.28
C VAL A 225 2.86 39.72 15.36
N TYR A 226 3.77 38.76 15.17
CA TYR A 226 4.85 38.48 16.11
C TYR A 226 5.84 39.67 16.22
N PRO A 227 6.37 40.24 15.11
CA PRO A 227 7.26 41.39 15.18
C PRO A 227 6.69 42.62 15.88
N ILE A 228 5.41 42.96 15.64
CA ILE A 228 4.79 44.15 16.22
C ILE A 228 4.58 43.98 17.73
N PHE A 229 4.08 42.83 18.20
CA PHE A 229 3.95 42.59 19.64
C PHE A 229 5.33 42.43 20.31
N GLY A 230 6.26 41.75 19.66
CA GLY A 230 7.65 41.64 20.08
C GLY A 230 8.33 43.00 20.21
N HIS A 231 8.04 43.97 19.32
CA HIS A 231 8.52 45.34 19.45
C HIS A 231 8.02 45.99 20.74
N TRP A 232 6.74 45.84 21.06
CA TRP A 232 6.14 46.46 22.25
C TRP A 232 6.79 45.97 23.54
N VAL A 233 7.25 44.71 23.58
CA VAL A 233 7.77 44.05 24.79
C VAL A 233 9.30 44.08 24.86
N TRP A 234 10.01 43.70 23.79
CA TRP A 234 11.46 43.42 23.80
C TRP A 234 12.33 44.44 23.04
N ASN A 235 11.78 45.43 22.33
CA ASN A 235 12.62 46.37 21.58
C ASN A 235 13.58 47.13 22.52
N GLY A 236 14.89 46.99 22.28
CA GLY A 236 15.96 47.56 23.09
C GLY A 236 16.56 46.61 24.13
N VAL A 237 16.07 45.37 24.25
CA VAL A 237 16.70 44.33 25.11
C VAL A 237 18.15 44.03 24.68
N ASP A 238 18.44 44.14 23.38
CA ASP A 238 19.77 44.09 22.76
C ASP A 238 20.69 45.25 23.18
N THR A 239 20.18 46.22 23.94
CA THR A 239 20.94 47.38 24.44
C THR A 239 20.76 47.63 25.94
N GLY A 240 20.02 46.76 26.64
CA GLY A 240 19.65 46.95 28.05
C GLY A 240 18.68 48.10 28.34
N ILE A 241 18.12 48.77 27.32
CA ILE A 241 17.21 49.91 27.47
C ILE A 241 15.93 49.67 26.67
N LEU A 242 14.88 49.20 27.34
CA LEU A 242 13.58 48.93 26.71
C LEU A 242 12.93 50.22 26.17
N THR A 243 12.70 50.28 24.86
CA THR A 243 12.00 51.39 24.18
C THR A 243 10.59 51.01 23.73
N GLY A 244 10.31 49.70 23.61
CA GLY A 244 8.96 49.16 23.39
C GLY A 244 7.97 49.59 24.48
N TRP A 245 6.75 49.97 24.09
CA TRP A 245 5.84 50.66 25.01
C TRP A 245 5.31 49.79 26.17
N LEU A 246 5.17 48.46 26.01
CA LEU A 246 4.80 47.57 27.10
C LEU A 246 5.98 47.34 28.04
N GLY A 247 7.15 46.95 27.49
CA GLY A 247 8.36 46.68 28.27
C GLY A 247 8.80 47.90 29.10
N ARG A 248 8.77 49.10 28.50
CA ARG A 248 9.05 50.36 29.18
C ARG A 248 8.06 50.73 30.29
N ASN A 249 6.82 50.22 30.24
CA ASN A 249 5.83 50.36 31.31
C ASN A 249 5.96 49.26 32.39
N GLY A 250 7.00 48.43 32.34
CA GLY A 250 7.25 47.35 33.29
C GLY A 250 6.55 46.04 32.96
N PHE A 251 6.09 45.82 31.72
CA PHE A 251 5.58 44.50 31.32
C PHE A 251 6.74 43.51 31.18
N VAL A 252 6.71 42.44 31.96
CA VAL A 252 7.74 41.40 31.93
C VAL A 252 7.19 40.13 31.30
N ASP A 253 7.86 39.69 30.24
CA ASP A 253 7.71 38.38 29.64
C ASP A 253 9.11 37.94 29.17
N PHE A 254 9.83 37.20 30.01
CA PHE A 254 11.27 36.95 29.82
C PHE A 254 11.61 36.16 28.55
N ALA A 255 10.85 35.12 28.22
CA ALA A 255 11.09 34.27 27.06
C ALA A 255 9.84 34.05 26.16
N GLY A 256 8.69 34.66 26.45
CA GLY A 256 7.57 34.70 25.49
C GLY A 256 6.30 33.91 25.83
N SER A 257 5.87 33.81 27.10
CA SER A 257 4.53 33.27 27.43
C SER A 257 3.41 34.09 26.75
N SER A 258 3.60 35.41 26.62
CA SER A 258 2.80 36.27 25.75
C SER A 258 3.36 36.35 24.33
N VAL A 259 4.62 36.77 24.18
CA VAL A 259 5.19 37.17 22.87
C VAL A 259 5.23 36.04 21.84
N VAL A 260 5.55 34.82 22.28
CA VAL A 260 5.55 33.62 21.42
C VAL A 260 4.24 32.86 21.57
N HIS A 261 3.94 32.40 22.80
CA HIS A 261 2.90 31.39 23.01
C HIS A 261 1.47 31.95 22.97
N SER A 262 1.18 33.06 23.65
CA SER A 262 -0.17 33.66 23.58
C SER A 262 -0.45 34.27 22.21
N ILE A 263 0.54 34.87 21.53
CA ILE A 263 0.37 35.36 20.15
C ILE A 263 0.04 34.21 19.19
N GLY A 264 0.85 33.13 19.19
CA GLY A 264 0.55 31.93 18.38
C GLY A 264 -0.81 31.34 18.73
N GLY A 265 -1.14 31.22 20.03
CA GLY A 265 -2.41 30.71 20.52
C GLY A 265 -3.64 31.56 20.14
N TRP A 266 -3.52 32.90 20.15
CA TRP A 266 -4.59 33.81 19.70
C TRP A 266 -4.82 33.69 18.19
N VAL A 267 -3.75 33.62 17.38
CA VAL A 267 -3.86 33.45 15.93
C VAL A 267 -4.41 32.06 15.57
N SER A 268 -4.02 31.01 16.30
CA SER A 268 -4.63 29.69 16.22
C SER A 268 -6.13 29.74 16.48
N LEU A 269 -6.57 30.40 17.56
CA LEU A 269 -8.00 30.55 17.87
C LEU A 269 -8.76 31.32 16.78
N ALA A 270 -8.19 32.44 16.30
CA ALA A 270 -8.77 33.21 15.20
C ALA A 270 -8.92 32.35 13.92
N THR A 271 -7.91 31.52 13.62
CA THR A 271 -7.90 30.69 12.40
C THR A 271 -8.89 29.52 12.49
N ILE A 272 -8.94 28.79 13.62
CA ILE A 272 -9.83 27.62 13.75
C ILE A 272 -11.32 27.99 13.81
N LEU A 273 -11.67 29.18 14.30
CA LEU A 273 -13.03 29.71 14.24
C LEU A 273 -13.51 30.01 12.79
N ILE A 274 -12.58 30.14 11.83
CA ILE A 274 -12.89 30.43 10.42
C ILE A 274 -12.96 29.14 9.59
N ILE A 275 -12.02 28.19 9.80
CA ILE A 275 -12.03 26.91 9.08
C ILE A 275 -12.98 25.86 9.68
N GLY A 276 -13.34 25.99 10.95
CA GLY A 276 -14.24 25.08 11.66
C GLY A 276 -13.61 23.73 12.06
N PRO A 277 -14.39 22.84 12.71
CA PRO A 277 -13.88 21.60 13.28
C PRO A 277 -13.65 20.49 12.24
N ARG A 278 -12.78 19.50 12.53
CA ARG A 278 -12.57 18.33 11.65
C ARG A 278 -13.86 17.53 11.46
N THR A 279 -14.06 17.01 10.25
CA THR A 279 -15.21 16.16 9.92
C THR A 279 -15.19 14.90 10.78
N GLY A 280 -16.29 14.68 11.51
CA GLY A 280 -16.45 13.60 12.49
C GLY A 280 -16.30 14.00 13.97
N ARG A 281 -15.59 15.10 14.31
CA ARG A 281 -15.30 15.47 15.71
C ARG A 281 -16.55 15.72 16.57
N PHE A 282 -17.57 16.35 15.98
CA PHE A 282 -18.77 16.81 16.70
C PHE A 282 -20.07 16.45 15.97
N PRO A 283 -20.45 15.15 15.89
CA PRO A 283 -21.61 14.74 15.11
C PRO A 283 -22.93 15.37 15.62
N PRO A 284 -23.91 15.66 14.74
CA PRO A 284 -25.22 16.17 15.16
C PRO A 284 -25.92 15.21 16.11
N GLY A 285 -26.51 15.74 17.19
CA GLY A 285 -27.25 14.95 18.19
C GLY A 285 -26.39 13.99 19.04
N ARG A 286 -25.07 13.96 18.87
CA ARG A 286 -24.14 13.08 19.59
C ARG A 286 -23.16 13.86 20.48
N PRO A 287 -22.58 13.21 21.52
CA PRO A 287 -21.43 13.73 22.22
C PRO A 287 -20.23 13.92 21.26
N PRO A 288 -19.21 14.71 21.65
CA PRO A 288 -17.94 14.77 20.93
C PRO A 288 -17.30 13.40 20.76
N GLU A 289 -16.94 13.04 19.53
CA GLU A 289 -16.19 11.82 19.23
C GLU A 289 -14.69 12.20 19.15
N LYS A 290 -13.79 11.40 19.74
CA LYS A 290 -12.36 11.73 19.74
C LYS A 290 -11.68 11.24 18.47
N ILE A 291 -10.96 12.14 17.79
CA ILE A 291 -10.03 11.78 16.72
C ILE A 291 -8.71 11.38 17.37
N HIS A 292 -8.26 10.15 17.11
CA HIS A 292 -7.00 9.63 17.63
C HIS A 292 -5.84 9.89 16.68
N GLY A 293 -4.67 10.20 17.25
CA GLY A 293 -3.41 10.33 16.51
C GLY A 293 -2.87 9.00 16.01
N SER A 294 -2.03 9.05 14.97
CA SER A 294 -1.48 7.86 14.32
C SER A 294 -0.25 7.26 15.00
N ASN A 295 0.52 8.03 15.77
CA ASN A 295 1.76 7.54 16.39
C ASN A 295 2.08 8.29 17.70
N LEU A 296 1.50 7.82 18.82
CA LEU A 296 1.76 8.39 20.15
C LEU A 296 3.25 8.33 20.58
N PRO A 297 4.04 7.27 20.29
CA PRO A 297 5.48 7.28 20.52
C PRO A 297 6.22 8.42 19.81
N LEU A 298 5.87 8.72 18.56
CA LEU A 298 6.40 9.87 17.83
C LEU A 298 5.99 11.20 18.47
N SER A 299 4.75 11.29 19.00
CA SER A 299 4.30 12.46 19.75
C SER A 299 5.08 12.70 21.04
N VAL A 300 5.40 11.63 21.78
CA VAL A 300 6.23 11.70 22.99
C VAL A 300 7.66 12.12 22.64
N LEU A 301 8.24 11.59 21.57
CA LEU A 301 9.56 12.03 21.07
C LEU A 301 9.53 13.52 20.72
N GLY A 302 8.49 14.00 20.04
CA GLY A 302 8.29 15.42 19.74
C GLY A 302 8.27 16.29 20.99
N ALA A 303 7.48 15.90 22.00
CA ALA A 303 7.41 16.60 23.28
C ALA A 303 8.77 16.60 24.03
N MET A 304 9.55 15.53 23.96
CA MET A 304 10.89 15.46 24.55
C MET A 304 11.89 16.38 23.83
N LEU A 305 11.85 16.46 22.49
CA LEU A 305 12.68 17.39 21.72
C LEU A 305 12.31 18.86 22.01
N ILE A 306 11.01 19.16 22.12
CA ILE A 306 10.52 20.49 22.53
C ILE A 306 11.02 20.85 23.94
N TRP A 307 10.95 19.92 24.91
CA TRP A 307 11.43 20.14 26.28
C TRP A 307 12.96 20.37 26.32
N PHE A 308 13.74 19.56 25.59
CA PHE A 308 15.19 19.76 25.50
C PHE A 308 15.56 21.11 24.85
N GLY A 309 14.88 21.49 23.77
CA GLY A 309 15.06 22.80 23.14
C GLY A 309 14.67 23.97 24.05
N TRP A 310 13.74 23.75 24.98
CA TRP A 310 13.33 24.75 25.98
C TRP A 310 14.47 25.18 26.93
N PHE A 311 15.51 24.35 27.09
CA PHE A 311 16.71 24.75 27.83
C PHE A 311 17.44 25.91 27.12
N GLY A 312 17.48 25.88 25.78
CA GLY A 312 17.96 26.98 24.96
C GLY A 312 16.98 28.16 24.90
N PHE A 313 15.68 27.87 24.88
CA PHE A 313 14.63 28.89 24.83
C PHE A 313 14.66 29.79 26.07
N ASN A 314 14.48 29.22 27.27
CA ASN A 314 14.53 30.01 28.50
C ASN A 314 15.97 30.38 28.88
N GLY A 315 16.93 29.46 28.75
CA GLY A 315 18.33 29.71 29.14
C GLY A 315 19.04 30.75 28.25
N GLY A 316 18.72 30.80 26.95
CA GLY A 316 19.29 31.79 26.03
C GLY A 316 18.70 33.19 26.18
N SER A 317 17.51 33.32 26.77
CA SER A 317 16.89 34.62 27.08
C SER A 317 17.62 35.42 28.16
N THR A 318 18.66 34.88 28.80
CA THR A 318 19.61 35.70 29.57
C THR A 318 20.45 36.62 28.69
N LEU A 319 20.64 36.28 27.39
CA LEU A 319 21.54 36.90 26.41
C LEU A 319 23.05 36.87 26.77
N GLU A 320 23.40 36.66 28.03
CA GLU A 320 24.77 36.47 28.54
C GLU A 320 24.90 35.13 29.29
N PHE A 321 26.12 34.57 29.34
CA PHE A 321 26.39 33.30 30.03
C PHE A 321 26.75 33.52 31.51
N ASN A 322 25.73 33.86 32.30
CA ASN A 322 25.88 34.23 33.71
C ASN A 322 25.38 33.16 34.71
N GLU A 323 25.54 33.46 36.01
CA GLU A 323 25.12 32.61 37.13
C GLU A 323 23.60 32.32 37.20
N GLN A 324 22.76 33.11 36.53
CA GLN A 324 21.30 32.92 36.53
C GLN A 324 20.86 31.78 35.60
N VAL A 325 21.65 31.48 34.55
CA VAL A 325 21.35 30.45 33.52
C VAL A 325 20.95 29.10 34.15
N ALA A 326 21.70 28.64 35.14
CA ALA A 326 21.42 27.37 35.82
C ALA A 326 20.08 27.40 36.58
N GLY A 327 19.77 28.51 37.26
CA GLY A 327 18.49 28.70 37.96
C GLY A 327 17.29 28.76 37.01
N VAL A 328 17.44 29.45 35.89
CA VAL A 328 16.45 29.54 34.81
C VAL A 328 16.11 28.15 34.25
N ILE A 329 17.13 27.33 33.94
CA ILE A 329 16.94 25.98 33.42
C ILE A 329 16.31 25.05 34.47
N VAL A 330 16.73 25.13 35.73
CA VAL A 330 16.13 24.36 36.84
C VAL A 330 14.65 24.72 37.03
N ASN A 331 14.30 26.01 37.07
CA ASN A 331 12.90 26.47 37.13
C ASN A 331 12.09 25.95 35.93
N THR A 332 12.69 25.94 34.73
CA THR A 332 12.07 25.44 33.49
C THR A 332 11.72 23.93 33.60
N VAL A 333 12.66 23.11 34.06
CA VAL A 333 12.46 21.67 34.28
C VAL A 333 11.39 21.43 35.35
N LEU A 334 11.44 22.14 36.47
CA LEU A 334 10.54 21.93 37.61
C LEU A 334 9.08 22.31 37.32
N ALA A 335 8.83 23.36 36.53
CA ALA A 335 7.47 23.68 36.10
C ALA A 335 6.91 22.64 35.12
N SER A 336 7.73 22.15 34.18
CA SER A 336 7.37 21.05 33.28
C SER A 336 6.94 19.80 34.07
N VAL A 337 7.74 19.41 35.08
CA VAL A 337 7.43 18.29 35.99
C VAL A 337 6.16 18.57 36.81
N GLY A 338 5.96 19.79 37.31
CA GLY A 338 4.74 20.19 38.02
C GLY A 338 3.48 20.01 37.18
N GLY A 339 3.52 20.42 35.91
CA GLY A 339 2.41 20.23 34.97
C GLY A 339 2.19 18.75 34.62
N MET A 340 3.26 18.02 34.29
CA MET A 340 3.23 16.59 33.98
C MET A 340 2.59 15.76 35.11
N LEU A 341 3.06 15.94 36.36
CA LEU A 341 2.55 15.20 37.52
C LEU A 341 1.10 15.58 37.86
N THR A 342 0.70 16.83 37.61
CA THR A 342 -0.67 17.29 37.81
C THR A 342 -1.63 16.60 36.83
N THR A 343 -1.32 16.59 35.53
CA THR A 343 -2.18 15.89 34.56
C THR A 343 -2.11 14.38 34.72
N LEU A 344 -0.98 13.81 35.16
CA LEU A 344 -0.92 12.39 35.57
C LEU A 344 -1.94 12.09 36.66
N GLY A 345 -1.87 12.80 37.79
CA GLY A 345 -2.76 12.58 38.94
C GLY A 345 -4.23 12.80 38.60
N ILE A 346 -4.57 13.90 37.91
CA ILE A 346 -5.97 14.22 37.57
C ILE A 346 -6.52 13.22 36.54
N THR A 347 -5.77 12.85 35.49
CA THR A 347 -6.28 11.89 34.49
C THR A 347 -6.40 10.48 35.06
N TRP A 348 -5.46 10.04 35.90
CA TRP A 348 -5.57 8.76 36.62
C TRP A 348 -6.77 8.75 37.57
N TYR A 349 -7.00 9.82 38.33
CA TYR A 349 -8.14 9.92 39.25
C TYR A 349 -9.49 9.90 38.52
N ILE A 350 -9.64 10.67 37.43
CA ILE A 350 -10.92 10.82 36.72
C ILE A 350 -11.20 9.66 35.76
N ARG A 351 -10.18 9.12 35.07
CA ARG A 351 -10.34 8.14 33.98
C ARG A 351 -9.85 6.72 34.31
N THR A 352 -9.32 6.50 35.52
CA THR A 352 -8.64 5.27 35.99
C THR A 352 -7.44 4.79 35.16
N ILE A 353 -7.09 5.49 34.08
CA ILE A 353 -5.91 5.28 33.23
C ILE A 353 -5.19 6.62 32.95
N PRO A 354 -3.84 6.63 32.86
CA PRO A 354 -3.09 7.83 32.51
C PRO A 354 -3.30 8.19 31.03
N SER A 355 -3.56 9.47 30.73
CA SER A 355 -3.77 9.93 29.36
C SER A 355 -2.46 10.45 28.74
N VAL A 356 -1.90 9.74 27.75
CA VAL A 356 -0.61 10.10 27.11
C VAL A 356 -0.63 11.51 26.51
N GLU A 357 -1.68 11.87 25.79
CA GLU A 357 -1.85 13.22 25.22
C GLU A 357 -2.01 14.28 26.31
N GLY A 358 -2.71 13.95 27.40
CA GLY A 358 -2.82 14.81 28.58
C GLY A 358 -1.46 15.03 29.25
N LEU A 359 -0.64 13.98 29.39
CA LEU A 359 0.72 14.09 29.91
C LEU A 359 1.59 15.01 29.05
N ILE A 360 1.54 14.85 27.73
CA ILE A 360 2.23 15.74 26.79
C ILE A 360 1.77 17.19 26.99
N ASN A 361 0.46 17.46 26.93
CA ASN A 361 -0.05 18.83 27.02
C ASN A 361 0.12 19.45 28.42
N GLY A 362 0.10 18.66 29.50
CA GLY A 362 0.43 19.11 30.85
C GLY A 362 1.92 19.47 31.01
N THR A 363 2.81 18.66 30.44
CA THR A 363 4.27 18.90 30.39
C THR A 363 4.58 20.20 29.62
N LEU A 364 4.05 20.31 28.40
CA LEU A 364 4.24 21.48 27.54
C LEU A 364 3.60 22.75 28.13
N SER A 365 2.43 22.63 28.79
CA SER A 365 1.81 23.76 29.49
C SER A 365 2.65 24.24 30.68
N GLY A 366 3.29 23.33 31.43
CA GLY A 366 4.24 23.69 32.47
C GLY A 366 5.43 24.51 31.95
N LEU A 367 5.94 24.15 30.76
CA LEU A 367 6.99 24.90 30.06
C LEU A 367 6.49 26.29 29.57
N VAL A 368 5.31 26.37 28.94
CA VAL A 368 4.72 27.66 28.54
C VAL A 368 4.46 28.57 29.75
N GLY A 369 3.95 28.02 30.85
CA GLY A 369 3.57 28.77 32.04
C GLY A 369 4.75 29.39 32.79
N ILE A 370 5.94 28.79 32.75
CA ILE A 370 7.13 29.32 33.44
C ILE A 370 7.93 30.32 32.60
N THR A 371 7.75 30.30 31.28
CA THR A 371 8.55 31.04 30.28
C THR A 371 8.66 32.56 30.56
N ALA A 372 7.58 33.24 30.96
CA ALA A 372 7.61 34.66 31.31
C ALA A 372 8.38 35.00 32.60
N ALA A 373 8.47 34.04 33.54
CA ALA A 373 8.86 34.29 34.94
C ALA A 373 10.10 33.51 35.40
N CYS A 374 10.66 32.62 34.57
CA CYS A 374 11.66 31.62 34.96
C CYS A 374 12.94 32.16 35.63
N HIS A 375 13.34 33.41 35.35
CA HIS A 375 14.46 34.10 36.01
C HIS A 375 14.12 34.64 37.41
N ALA A 376 12.87 35.09 37.64
CA ALA A 376 12.47 35.85 38.83
C ALA A 376 11.82 35.03 39.95
N VAL A 377 11.67 33.71 39.79
CA VAL A 377 10.90 32.84 40.71
C VAL A 377 11.76 31.80 41.43
N THR A 378 11.22 31.20 42.49
CA THR A 378 11.88 30.07 43.19
C THR A 378 11.54 28.72 42.54
N ALA A 379 12.38 27.72 42.76
CA ALA A 379 12.14 26.33 42.37
C ALA A 379 10.76 25.80 42.81
N PHE A 380 10.32 26.16 44.02
CA PHE A 380 9.00 25.77 44.55
C PHE A 380 7.87 26.52 43.84
N SER A 381 8.05 27.82 43.60
CA SER A 381 7.12 28.64 42.80
C SER A 381 6.97 28.09 41.38
N ALA A 382 8.07 27.64 40.76
CA ALA A 382 8.06 27.09 39.41
C ALA A 382 7.18 25.82 39.31
N ILE A 383 7.28 24.90 40.28
CA ILE A 383 6.37 23.74 40.35
C ILE A 383 4.91 24.18 40.41
N PHE A 384 4.56 25.14 41.28
CA PHE A 384 3.18 25.65 41.41
C PHE A 384 2.67 26.35 40.15
N ILE A 385 3.54 27.10 39.46
CA ILE A 385 3.22 27.70 38.16
C ILE A 385 2.88 26.59 37.14
N GLY A 386 3.66 25.50 37.10
CA GLY A 386 3.39 24.34 36.25
C GLY A 386 2.10 23.59 36.59
N VAL A 387 1.84 23.36 37.87
CA VAL A 387 0.60 22.74 38.38
C VAL A 387 -0.62 23.53 37.90
N ILE A 388 -0.62 24.85 38.08
CA ILE A 388 -1.75 25.70 37.69
C ILE A 388 -1.84 25.82 36.16
N ALA A 389 -0.73 25.85 35.43
CA ALA A 389 -0.72 25.86 33.97
C ALA A 389 -1.45 24.63 33.40
N ALA A 390 -1.12 23.43 33.88
CA ALA A 390 -1.77 22.20 33.47
C ALA A 390 -3.28 22.19 33.78
N ILE A 391 -3.70 22.71 34.93
CA ILE A 391 -5.13 22.88 35.29
C ILE A 391 -5.83 23.84 34.32
N VAL A 392 -5.22 25.00 34.02
CA VAL A 392 -5.76 25.98 33.07
C VAL A 392 -5.87 25.37 31.67
N THR A 393 -4.87 24.64 31.20
CA THR A 393 -4.90 23.90 29.93
C THR A 393 -6.07 22.91 29.88
N MET A 394 -6.26 22.09 30.91
CA MET A 394 -7.38 21.14 30.96
C MET A 394 -8.75 21.84 30.99
N LEU A 395 -8.86 23.00 31.63
CA LEU A 395 -10.10 23.81 31.64
C LEU A 395 -10.36 24.46 30.27
N VAL A 396 -9.32 24.93 29.57
CA VAL A 396 -9.45 25.49 28.21
C VAL A 396 -9.80 24.40 27.20
N GLU A 397 -9.22 23.20 27.30
CA GLU A 397 -9.59 22.04 26.47
C GLU A 397 -11.09 21.70 26.62
N GLN A 398 -11.58 21.62 27.85
CA GLN A 398 -13.01 21.40 28.15
C GLN A 398 -13.90 22.55 27.66
N ALA A 399 -13.44 23.80 27.75
CA ALA A 399 -14.17 24.95 27.25
C ALA A 399 -14.32 24.91 25.72
N LEU A 400 -13.24 24.62 24.98
CA LEU A 400 -13.26 24.48 23.52
C LEU A 400 -14.17 23.34 23.07
N GLU A 401 -14.08 22.16 23.70
CA GLU A 401 -14.98 21.03 23.41
C GLU A 401 -16.45 21.41 23.67
N LYS A 402 -16.75 22.11 24.76
CA LYS A 402 -18.11 22.57 25.10
C LYS A 402 -18.68 23.55 24.07
N ILE A 403 -17.86 24.43 23.48
CA ILE A 403 -18.27 25.32 22.39
C ILE A 403 -18.12 24.70 20.99
N ARG A 404 -17.84 23.39 20.90
CA ARG A 404 -17.66 22.61 19.66
C ARG A 404 -16.57 23.19 18.73
N VAL A 405 -15.50 23.70 19.34
CA VAL A 405 -14.27 24.13 18.65
C VAL A 405 -13.23 23.01 18.74
N ASP A 406 -12.60 22.69 17.60
CA ASP A 406 -11.67 21.57 17.47
C ASP A 406 -10.26 22.09 17.15
N ASP A 407 -9.39 21.98 18.15
CA ASP A 407 -7.95 22.06 18.02
C ASP A 407 -7.42 20.65 17.72
N ALA A 408 -6.52 20.50 16.74
CA ALA A 408 -6.10 19.17 16.32
C ALA A 408 -5.08 18.49 17.26
N VAL A 409 -4.38 19.26 18.10
CA VAL A 409 -3.34 18.74 19.03
C VAL A 409 -3.47 19.27 20.48
N GLY A 410 -4.24 20.32 20.70
CA GLY A 410 -4.32 21.04 21.98
C GLY A 410 -3.40 22.27 22.08
N ALA A 411 -2.98 22.82 20.94
CA ALA A 411 -2.06 23.96 20.87
C ALA A 411 -2.61 25.22 21.57
N ILE A 412 -3.91 25.51 21.47
CA ILE A 412 -4.56 26.63 22.14
C ILE A 412 -4.64 26.39 23.66
N PRO A 413 -5.15 25.25 24.17
CA PRO A 413 -5.05 24.89 25.60
C PRO A 413 -3.64 25.07 26.19
N VAL A 414 -2.59 24.64 25.48
CA VAL A 414 -1.19 24.71 25.93
C VAL A 414 -0.66 26.14 25.83
N HIS A 415 -0.65 26.74 24.63
CA HIS A 415 0.05 27.99 24.36
C HIS A 415 -0.75 29.25 24.70
N LEU A 416 -2.08 29.25 24.48
CA LEU A 416 -2.94 30.36 24.89
C LEU A 416 -3.27 30.27 26.39
N GLY A 417 -3.76 29.11 26.84
CA GLY A 417 -4.14 28.89 28.23
C GLY A 417 -2.95 29.02 29.18
N GLY A 418 -1.88 28.25 28.94
CA GLY A 418 -0.63 28.35 29.68
C GLY A 418 0.06 29.70 29.52
N GLY A 419 -0.05 30.35 28.35
CA GLY A 419 0.60 31.64 28.06
C GLY A 419 -0.01 32.81 28.84
N ILE A 420 -1.34 32.89 28.88
CA ILE A 420 -2.08 33.84 29.72
C ILE A 420 -1.74 33.62 31.19
N TRP A 421 -1.79 32.36 31.66
CA TRP A 421 -1.45 32.04 33.05
C TRP A 421 -0.01 32.41 33.41
N GLY A 422 0.97 32.03 32.58
CA GLY A 422 2.38 32.34 32.82
C GLY A 422 2.67 33.84 32.85
N THR A 423 2.00 34.59 31.98
CA THR A 423 2.07 36.06 31.98
C THR A 423 1.50 36.67 33.27
N LEU A 424 0.43 36.10 33.84
CA LEU A 424 -0.08 36.49 35.16
C LEU A 424 0.84 36.05 36.32
N ALA A 425 1.42 34.86 36.22
CA ALA A 425 2.27 34.27 37.25
C ALA A 425 3.49 35.14 37.61
N VAL A 426 4.00 35.94 36.66
CA VAL A 426 5.00 37.00 36.90
C VAL A 426 4.60 37.89 38.09
N ALA A 427 3.36 38.37 38.13
CA ALA A 427 2.90 39.27 39.19
C ALA A 427 2.64 38.54 40.52
N PHE A 428 2.26 37.26 40.49
CA PHE A 428 1.96 36.48 41.70
C PHE A 428 3.19 35.85 42.38
N PHE A 429 4.24 35.52 41.61
CA PHE A 429 5.39 34.75 42.10
C PHE A 429 6.75 35.39 41.82
N GLY A 430 6.84 36.36 40.91
CA GLY A 430 8.09 37.03 40.57
C GLY A 430 8.59 37.91 41.71
N LYS A 431 9.87 37.77 42.06
CA LYS A 431 10.54 38.62 43.05
C LYS A 431 10.72 40.02 42.48
N ALA A 432 10.12 41.05 43.10
CA ALA A 432 10.28 42.43 42.68
C ALA A 432 11.75 42.88 42.59
N GLU A 433 12.61 42.35 43.47
CA GLU A 433 14.07 42.54 43.49
C GLU A 433 14.80 42.05 42.22
N VAL A 434 14.21 41.09 41.49
CA VAL A 434 14.81 40.46 40.29
C VAL A 434 14.09 40.93 39.02
N LEU A 435 12.82 41.34 39.12
CA LEU A 435 12.07 41.94 38.02
C LEU A 435 12.54 43.37 37.69
N ASP A 436 13.07 44.10 38.68
CA ASP A 436 13.57 45.50 38.61
C ASP A 436 12.67 46.53 37.89
N THR A 437 11.36 46.26 37.79
CA THR A 437 10.39 47.14 37.12
C THR A 437 10.06 48.41 37.93
N GLY A 438 10.47 48.46 39.21
CA GLY A 438 10.06 49.50 40.17
C GLY A 438 8.58 49.47 40.55
N LEU A 439 7.82 48.46 40.11
CA LEU A 439 6.36 48.36 40.32
C LEU A 439 6.00 47.54 41.56
N GLY A 440 4.99 47.99 42.31
CA GLY A 440 4.35 47.16 43.34
C GLY A 440 3.40 46.12 42.72
N PHE A 441 3.06 45.06 43.49
CA PHE A 441 2.19 43.94 43.06
C PHE A 441 0.98 44.35 42.20
N SER A 442 0.19 45.32 42.67
CA SER A 442 -1.03 45.75 41.96
C SER A 442 -0.73 46.44 40.62
N GLN A 443 0.41 47.14 40.52
CA GLN A 443 0.85 47.78 39.28
C GLN A 443 1.39 46.72 38.32
N GLN A 444 2.26 45.81 38.79
CA GLN A 444 2.75 44.70 37.98
C GLN A 444 1.60 43.87 37.42
N LEU A 445 0.62 43.46 38.25
CA LEU A 445 -0.56 42.72 37.81
C LEU A 445 -1.38 43.50 36.76
N THR A 446 -1.55 44.81 36.94
CA THR A 446 -2.25 45.67 35.97
C THR A 446 -1.52 45.70 34.63
N VAL A 447 -0.20 45.78 34.64
CA VAL A 447 0.62 45.82 33.43
C VAL A 447 0.68 44.44 32.75
N GLN A 448 0.76 43.34 33.51
CA GLN A 448 0.64 41.98 32.96
C GLN A 448 -0.72 41.78 32.26
N LEU A 449 -1.82 42.23 32.87
CA LEU A 449 -3.16 42.21 32.27
C LEU A 449 -3.24 43.08 31.00
N LEU A 450 -2.61 44.25 30.99
CA LEU A 450 -2.54 45.14 29.83
C LEU A 450 -1.78 44.49 28.66
N GLY A 451 -0.68 43.77 28.93
CA GLY A 451 0.04 43.00 27.92
C GLY A 451 -0.79 41.86 27.34
N ILE A 452 -1.48 41.08 28.18
CA ILE A 452 -2.40 40.01 27.75
C ILE A 452 -3.52 40.57 26.86
N PHE A 453 -4.13 41.69 27.25
CA PHE A 453 -5.18 42.35 26.48
C PHE A 453 -4.65 42.92 25.16
N SER A 454 -3.43 43.47 25.15
CA SER A 454 -2.77 43.94 23.93
C SER A 454 -2.43 42.79 22.96
N ALA A 455 -2.01 41.63 23.49
CA ALA A 455 -1.79 40.42 22.71
C ALA A 455 -3.10 39.88 22.09
N PHE A 456 -4.21 39.95 22.83
CA PHE A 456 -5.55 39.62 22.32
C PHE A 456 -5.99 40.57 21.20
N LEU A 457 -5.83 41.89 21.39
CA LEU A 457 -6.21 42.88 20.38
C LEU A 457 -5.44 42.69 19.06
N LEU A 458 -4.13 42.42 19.13
CA LEU A 458 -3.32 42.20 17.94
C LEU A 458 -3.50 40.78 17.36
N GLY A 459 -3.30 39.74 18.16
CA GLY A 459 -3.28 38.34 17.71
C GLY A 459 -4.67 37.76 17.39
N PHE A 460 -5.75 38.31 17.95
CA PHE A 460 -7.11 37.88 17.67
C PHE A 460 -7.94 38.97 16.97
N CYS A 461 -8.12 40.16 17.59
CA CYS A 461 -9.08 41.14 17.08
C CYS A 461 -8.70 41.79 15.75
N LEU A 462 -7.40 41.99 15.47
CA LEU A 462 -6.93 42.46 14.16
C LEU A 462 -6.84 41.33 13.13
N VAL A 463 -6.40 40.14 13.55
CA VAL A 463 -6.17 38.99 12.67
C VAL A 463 -7.48 38.36 12.18
N TYR A 464 -8.45 38.14 13.06
CA TYR A 464 -9.71 37.46 12.69
C TYR A 464 -10.46 38.15 11.53
N PRO A 465 -10.63 39.48 11.48
CA PRO A 465 -11.19 40.17 10.31
C PRO A 465 -10.38 39.98 9.02
N ILE A 466 -9.04 40.02 9.09
CA ILE A 466 -8.16 39.80 7.92
C ILE A 466 -8.39 38.39 7.37
N LEU A 467 -8.29 37.38 8.23
CA LEU A 467 -8.50 35.98 7.85
C LEU A 467 -9.93 35.73 7.33
N PHE A 468 -10.94 36.35 7.93
CA PHE A 468 -12.34 36.22 7.51
C PHE A 468 -12.59 36.83 6.13
N ILE A 469 -12.00 37.99 5.82
CA ILE A 469 -12.07 38.62 4.50
C ILE A 469 -11.33 37.75 3.47
N THR A 470 -10.09 37.32 3.76
CA THR A 470 -9.32 36.48 2.83
C THR A 470 -10.00 35.13 2.57
N ASN A 471 -10.61 34.51 3.58
CA ASN A 471 -11.35 33.25 3.43
C ASN A 471 -12.58 33.36 2.50
N LYS A 472 -13.17 34.56 2.33
CA LYS A 472 -14.22 34.80 1.32
C LYS A 472 -13.70 34.87 -0.11
N LEU A 473 -12.43 35.22 -0.31
CA LEU A 473 -11.78 35.27 -1.62
C LEU A 473 -11.17 33.90 -1.98
N HIS A 474 -10.50 33.27 -1.01
CA HIS A 474 -9.87 31.97 -1.12
C HIS A 474 -10.17 31.14 0.13
N SER A 475 -11.13 30.21 0.03
CA SER A 475 -11.51 29.34 1.15
C SER A 475 -10.29 28.59 1.72
N PHE A 476 -10.03 28.77 3.01
CA PHE A 476 -8.89 28.19 3.72
C PHE A 476 -9.03 26.70 4.01
N ARG A 477 -10.26 26.15 4.01
CA ARG A 477 -10.51 24.73 4.21
C ARG A 477 -10.38 23.97 2.88
N VAL A 478 -9.87 22.74 2.93
CA VAL A 478 -9.99 21.77 1.83
C VAL A 478 -11.46 21.35 1.62
N SER A 479 -11.80 20.65 0.53
CA SER A 479 -13.15 20.10 0.39
C SER A 479 -13.38 18.94 1.36
N GLN A 480 -14.65 18.59 1.63
CA GLN A 480 -14.96 17.43 2.47
C GLN A 480 -14.39 16.12 1.88
N ALA A 481 -14.36 15.98 0.54
CA ALA A 481 -13.74 14.83 -0.11
C ALA A 481 -12.21 14.79 0.14
N ASP A 482 -11.53 15.92 0.00
CA ASP A 482 -10.08 16.04 0.26
C ASP A 482 -9.73 15.75 1.72
N GLU A 483 -10.57 16.18 2.67
CA GLU A 483 -10.42 15.87 4.09
C GLU A 483 -10.68 14.38 4.39
N HIS A 484 -11.63 13.74 3.70
CA HIS A 484 -11.89 12.31 3.84
C HIS A 484 -10.74 11.46 3.28
N ILE A 485 -10.22 11.79 2.10
CA ILE A 485 -9.07 11.10 1.48
C ILE A 485 -7.78 11.36 2.27
N GLY A 486 -7.53 12.62 2.66
CA GLY A 486 -6.35 13.05 3.41
C GLY A 486 -5.40 13.93 2.60
N LEU A 487 -4.83 14.93 3.25
CA LEU A 487 -4.04 16.00 2.64
C LEU A 487 -2.65 15.54 2.16
N ASN A 488 -2.19 14.35 2.57
CA ASN A 488 -1.03 13.71 1.92
C ASN A 488 -1.32 13.48 0.42
N VAL A 489 -2.56 13.19 0.06
CA VAL A 489 -2.98 12.84 -1.30
C VAL A 489 -3.53 14.05 -2.05
N SER A 490 -4.49 14.76 -1.46
CA SER A 490 -5.21 15.85 -2.15
C SER A 490 -4.33 17.08 -2.42
N GLU A 491 -3.46 17.45 -1.47
CA GLU A 491 -2.55 18.59 -1.62
C GLU A 491 -1.18 18.16 -2.17
N HIS A 492 -0.61 17.05 -1.66
CA HIS A 492 0.78 16.65 -1.98
C HIS A 492 0.93 15.49 -2.96
N ARG A 493 -0.19 14.87 -3.41
CA ARG A 493 -0.21 13.72 -4.35
C ARG A 493 0.65 12.53 -3.93
N ALA A 494 0.95 12.40 -2.64
CA ALA A 494 1.72 11.29 -2.11
C ALA A 494 0.93 9.99 -2.31
N LYS A 495 1.60 9.01 -2.90
CA LYS A 495 1.19 7.61 -2.77
C LYS A 495 1.62 7.11 -1.40
N THR A 496 0.81 6.28 -0.80
CA THR A 496 1.15 5.47 0.37
C THR A 496 0.56 4.08 0.15
N GLU A 497 1.21 3.05 0.69
CA GLU A 497 0.81 1.64 0.47
C GLU A 497 -0.68 1.42 0.76
N ILE A 498 -1.18 2.04 1.82
CA ILE A 498 -2.58 1.91 2.26
C ILE A 498 -3.56 2.60 1.33
N LEU A 499 -3.12 3.66 0.63
CA LEU A 499 -3.93 4.33 -0.38
C LEU A 499 -3.95 3.54 -1.69
N ASP A 500 -2.81 3.00 -2.12
CA ASP A 500 -2.76 2.17 -3.33
C ASP A 500 -3.51 0.84 -3.12
N LEU A 501 -3.50 0.26 -1.91
CA LEU A 501 -4.40 -0.81 -1.45
C LEU A 501 -5.88 -0.42 -1.62
N PHE A 502 -6.34 0.64 -0.94
CA PHE A 502 -7.74 1.05 -1.06
C PHE A 502 -8.13 1.40 -2.50
N ARG A 503 -7.25 2.04 -3.28
CA ARG A 503 -7.50 2.43 -4.67
C ARG A 503 -7.68 1.23 -5.60
N VAL A 504 -6.89 0.17 -5.42
CA VAL A 504 -7.05 -1.07 -6.21
C VAL A 504 -8.35 -1.76 -5.82
N MET A 505 -8.66 -1.88 -4.52
CA MET A 505 -9.93 -2.43 -4.05
C MET A 505 -11.15 -1.67 -4.60
N ASP A 506 -11.11 -0.33 -4.58
CA ASP A 506 -12.18 0.54 -5.11
C ASP A 506 -12.29 0.42 -6.64
N SER A 507 -11.18 0.15 -7.33
CA SER A 507 -11.18 -0.11 -8.77
C SER A 507 -11.83 -1.46 -9.08
N GLN A 508 -11.42 -2.53 -8.40
CA GLN A 508 -11.99 -3.89 -8.53
C GLN A 508 -13.50 -3.89 -8.25
N ALA A 509 -13.94 -3.22 -7.19
CA ALA A 509 -15.35 -3.12 -6.83
C ALA A 509 -16.22 -2.37 -7.88
N ARG A 510 -15.62 -1.45 -8.66
CA ARG A 510 -16.32 -0.67 -9.69
C ARG A 510 -16.23 -1.28 -11.10
N THR A 511 -15.14 -1.97 -11.41
CA THR A 511 -14.85 -2.52 -12.75
C THR A 511 -15.13 -4.02 -12.86
N GLN A 512 -15.23 -4.73 -11.73
CA GLN A 512 -15.25 -6.19 -11.63
C GLN A 512 -14.00 -6.88 -12.21
N ASP A 513 -12.94 -6.12 -12.48
CA ASP A 513 -11.65 -6.64 -12.99
C ASP A 513 -10.86 -7.31 -11.86
N LEU A 514 -11.02 -8.63 -11.76
CA LEU A 514 -10.31 -9.46 -10.78
C LEU A 514 -8.80 -9.59 -11.08
N SER A 515 -8.30 -9.19 -12.26
CA SER A 515 -6.87 -9.30 -12.61
C SER A 515 -5.99 -8.22 -11.96
N LEU A 516 -6.60 -7.16 -11.43
CA LEU A 516 -5.90 -6.11 -10.70
C LEU A 516 -5.24 -6.67 -9.43
N ARG A 517 -4.04 -6.18 -9.10
CA ARG A 517 -3.29 -6.54 -7.89
C ARG A 517 -2.78 -5.29 -7.18
N VAL A 518 -2.79 -5.36 -5.86
CA VAL A 518 -2.27 -4.30 -4.97
C VAL A 518 -0.74 -4.34 -5.03
N PRO A 519 -0.04 -3.19 -5.16
CA PRO A 519 1.41 -3.16 -5.00
C PRO A 519 1.81 -3.58 -3.58
N VAL A 520 2.65 -4.60 -3.47
CA VAL A 520 3.16 -5.12 -2.19
C VAL A 520 4.51 -4.44 -1.89
N GLU A 521 4.57 -3.58 -0.87
CA GLU A 521 5.86 -3.17 -0.31
C GLU A 521 6.40 -4.23 0.68
N PRO A 522 7.67 -4.65 0.56
CA PRO A 522 8.28 -5.54 1.53
C PRO A 522 8.36 -4.94 2.94
N PHE A 523 8.26 -5.82 3.96
CA PHE A 523 8.50 -5.52 5.38
C PHE A 523 7.51 -4.59 6.10
N THR A 524 6.44 -4.09 5.44
CA THR A 524 5.41 -3.27 6.10
C THR A 524 4.14 -4.08 6.46
N GLU A 525 3.39 -3.64 7.48
CA GLU A 525 2.10 -4.27 7.84
C GLU A 525 1.08 -4.18 6.70
N VAL A 526 1.08 -3.07 5.96
CA VAL A 526 0.18 -2.85 4.83
C VAL A 526 0.58 -3.70 3.62
N GLY A 527 1.88 -3.88 3.37
CA GLY A 527 2.39 -4.80 2.37
C GLY A 527 2.04 -6.26 2.68
N GLN A 528 2.05 -6.67 3.94
CA GLN A 528 1.55 -7.98 4.36
C GLN A 528 0.05 -8.13 4.07
N ILE A 529 -0.77 -7.11 4.36
CA ILE A 529 -2.21 -7.10 4.04
C ILE A 529 -2.42 -7.15 2.51
N ALA A 530 -1.69 -6.36 1.74
CA ALA A 530 -1.73 -6.35 0.28
C ALA A 530 -1.37 -7.73 -0.31
N ASN A 531 -0.34 -8.39 0.21
CA ASN A 531 0.06 -9.73 -0.21
C ASN A 531 -1.03 -10.78 0.09
N ARG A 532 -1.62 -10.75 1.30
CA ARG A 532 -2.75 -11.64 1.64
C ARG A 532 -4.00 -11.35 0.82
N TYR A 533 -4.27 -10.09 0.50
CA TYR A 533 -5.38 -9.69 -0.36
C TYR A 533 -5.17 -10.18 -1.80
N ASN A 534 -3.96 -10.01 -2.35
CA ASN A 534 -3.60 -10.54 -3.66
C ASN A 534 -3.76 -12.07 -3.73
N GLN A 535 -3.33 -12.82 -2.72
CA GLN A 535 -3.55 -14.27 -2.63
C GLN A 535 -5.04 -14.66 -2.70
N VAL A 536 -5.94 -13.86 -2.14
CA VAL A 536 -7.39 -14.08 -2.28
C VAL A 536 -7.89 -13.72 -3.68
N MET A 537 -7.35 -12.67 -4.31
CA MET A 537 -7.67 -12.33 -5.70
C MET A 537 -7.18 -13.40 -6.69
N ASP A 538 -5.98 -13.95 -6.49
CA ASP A 538 -5.43 -15.06 -7.29
C ASP A 538 -6.37 -16.28 -7.28
N ILE A 539 -6.85 -16.67 -6.10
CA ILE A 539 -7.79 -17.80 -5.94
C ILE A 539 -9.16 -17.47 -6.57
N LEU A 540 -9.67 -16.26 -6.41
CA LEU A 540 -10.95 -15.85 -7.00
C LEU A 540 -10.89 -15.82 -8.54
N GLU A 541 -9.80 -15.28 -9.09
CA GLU A 541 -9.54 -15.25 -10.53
C GLU A 541 -9.38 -16.67 -11.10
N GLU A 542 -8.61 -17.55 -10.45
CA GLU A 542 -8.50 -18.97 -10.85
C GLU A 542 -9.86 -19.67 -10.84
N VAL A 543 -10.66 -19.50 -9.77
CA VAL A 543 -11.99 -20.12 -9.65
C VAL A 543 -12.95 -19.59 -10.72
N THR A 544 -12.97 -18.28 -10.99
CA THR A 544 -13.81 -17.73 -12.08
C THR A 544 -13.34 -18.19 -13.45
N ALA A 545 -12.05 -18.09 -13.78
CA ALA A 545 -11.50 -18.52 -15.06
C ALA A 545 -11.71 -20.02 -15.32
N ARG A 546 -11.60 -20.85 -14.28
CA ARG A 546 -11.90 -22.28 -14.34
C ARG A 546 -13.38 -22.55 -14.62
N ASN A 547 -14.29 -21.86 -13.94
CA ASN A 547 -15.72 -22.02 -14.17
C ASN A 547 -16.12 -21.56 -15.59
N ASP A 548 -15.59 -20.41 -16.03
CA ASP A 548 -15.75 -19.90 -17.39
C ASP A 548 -15.24 -20.87 -18.46
N ALA A 549 -14.07 -21.48 -18.24
CA ALA A 549 -13.50 -22.48 -19.14
C ALA A 549 -14.37 -23.74 -19.21
N ILE A 550 -14.90 -24.21 -18.07
CA ILE A 550 -15.83 -25.36 -18.03
C ILE A 550 -17.12 -25.05 -18.81
N ILE A 551 -17.69 -23.85 -18.63
CA ILE A 551 -18.92 -23.42 -19.32
C ILE A 551 -18.70 -23.26 -20.84
N LYS A 552 -17.54 -22.74 -21.25
CA LYS A 552 -17.16 -22.52 -22.67
C LYS A 552 -16.72 -23.80 -23.41
N VAL A 553 -16.27 -24.84 -22.70
CA VAL A 553 -15.84 -26.14 -23.27
C VAL A 553 -16.96 -27.18 -23.23
N ALA A 554 -18.06 -26.94 -22.49
CA ALA A 554 -19.23 -27.81 -22.50
C ALA A 554 -19.85 -27.92 -23.90
N THR A 555 -19.88 -29.14 -24.44
CA THR A 555 -20.51 -29.46 -25.74
C THR A 555 -22.02 -29.29 -25.73
N ASP A 556 -22.63 -29.49 -24.57
CA ASP A 556 -24.06 -29.34 -24.37
C ASP A 556 -24.41 -27.86 -24.17
N ALA A 557 -25.59 -27.46 -24.63
CA ALA A 557 -26.14 -26.15 -24.38
C ALA A 557 -26.51 -26.02 -22.89
N ILE A 558 -25.95 -25.03 -22.20
CA ILE A 558 -26.28 -24.68 -20.82
C ILE A 558 -27.14 -23.42 -20.87
N ILE A 559 -28.34 -23.49 -20.29
CA ILE A 559 -29.31 -22.38 -20.25
C ILE A 559 -29.80 -22.22 -18.81
N THR A 560 -29.82 -20.97 -18.32
CA THR A 560 -30.41 -20.59 -17.02
C THR A 560 -31.58 -19.63 -17.26
N PHE A 561 -32.70 -19.86 -16.58
CA PHE A 561 -33.93 -19.08 -16.72
C PHE A 561 -34.65 -18.85 -15.37
N THR A 562 -35.50 -17.82 -15.30
CA THR A 562 -36.22 -17.41 -14.08
C THR A 562 -37.36 -18.35 -13.68
N ASN A 563 -37.79 -18.26 -12.43
CA ASN A 563 -39.02 -18.86 -11.91
C ASN A 563 -39.74 -17.77 -11.07
N PRO A 564 -41.00 -17.41 -11.38
CA PRO A 564 -41.93 -18.08 -12.30
C PRO A 564 -41.87 -17.64 -13.77
N GLU A 565 -41.16 -16.56 -14.14
CA GLU A 565 -41.33 -15.93 -15.46
C GLU A 565 -40.77 -16.73 -16.65
N LEU A 566 -39.96 -17.77 -16.38
CA LEU A 566 -39.37 -18.68 -17.37
C LEU A 566 -38.61 -17.95 -18.52
N GLU A 567 -38.01 -16.81 -18.19
CA GLU A 567 -37.22 -15.95 -19.08
C GLU A 567 -35.74 -16.37 -19.03
N ILE A 568 -35.11 -16.55 -20.18
CA ILE A 568 -33.71 -16.95 -20.32
C ILE A 568 -32.80 -15.78 -19.91
N ILE A 569 -32.00 -15.97 -18.87
CA ILE A 569 -31.10 -14.95 -18.31
C ILE A 569 -29.61 -15.21 -18.56
N SER A 570 -29.23 -16.45 -18.90
CA SER A 570 -27.85 -16.81 -19.21
C SER A 570 -27.77 -18.04 -20.11
N ILE A 571 -26.78 -18.06 -21.00
CA ILE A 571 -26.50 -19.14 -21.95
C ILE A 571 -25.00 -19.35 -22.12
N ASN A 572 -24.56 -20.57 -22.45
CA ASN A 572 -23.21 -20.81 -22.97
C ASN A 572 -23.17 -20.72 -24.51
N PRO A 573 -21.98 -20.60 -25.15
CA PRO A 573 -21.87 -20.48 -26.61
C PRO A 573 -22.50 -21.66 -27.38
N SER A 574 -22.49 -22.85 -26.78
CA SER A 574 -23.07 -24.07 -27.35
C SER A 574 -24.60 -23.98 -27.48
N ALA A 575 -25.29 -23.19 -26.64
CA ALA A 575 -26.72 -22.92 -26.77
C ALA A 575 -27.04 -22.11 -28.03
N SER A 576 -26.31 -21.02 -28.28
CA SER A 576 -26.44 -20.22 -29.51
C SER A 576 -26.24 -21.10 -30.75
N ALA A 577 -25.22 -21.99 -30.73
CA ALA A 577 -24.93 -22.91 -31.82
C ALA A 577 -26.00 -24.01 -32.03
N ILE A 578 -26.47 -24.67 -30.96
CA ILE A 578 -27.44 -25.77 -31.04
C ILE A 578 -28.83 -25.28 -31.47
N PHE A 579 -29.28 -24.15 -30.92
CA PHE A 579 -30.59 -23.55 -31.25
C PHE A 579 -30.53 -22.61 -32.47
N GLY A 580 -29.35 -22.35 -33.06
CA GLY A 580 -29.19 -21.60 -34.30
C GLY A 580 -29.41 -20.08 -34.20
N TYR A 581 -29.27 -19.50 -33.01
CA TYR A 581 -29.40 -18.05 -32.77
C TYR A 581 -28.03 -17.37 -32.75
N GLU A 582 -27.93 -16.12 -33.22
CA GLU A 582 -26.69 -15.36 -33.11
C GLU A 582 -26.45 -14.85 -31.68
N ASN A 583 -25.26 -15.12 -31.13
CA ASN A 583 -24.77 -14.58 -29.87
C ASN A 583 -25.81 -14.63 -28.72
N GLN A 584 -26.25 -13.46 -28.24
CA GLN A 584 -27.13 -13.29 -27.07
C GLN A 584 -28.63 -13.26 -27.42
N ASP A 585 -29.03 -13.49 -28.67
CA ASP A 585 -30.43 -13.37 -29.12
C ASP A 585 -31.41 -14.35 -28.45
N LEU A 586 -30.91 -15.31 -27.67
CA LEU A 586 -31.69 -16.19 -26.80
C LEU A 586 -32.05 -15.54 -25.44
N ILE A 587 -31.26 -14.58 -24.97
CA ILE A 587 -31.43 -13.94 -23.66
C ILE A 587 -32.61 -12.95 -23.71
N GLY A 588 -33.45 -12.95 -22.68
CA GLY A 588 -34.71 -12.20 -22.65
C GLY A 588 -35.86 -12.84 -23.44
N ARG A 589 -35.65 -14.01 -24.05
CA ARG A 589 -36.74 -14.84 -24.58
C ARG A 589 -37.28 -15.75 -23.48
N SER A 590 -38.57 -16.05 -23.54
CA SER A 590 -39.15 -17.10 -22.70
C SER A 590 -38.82 -18.49 -23.26
N ILE A 591 -38.55 -19.44 -22.36
CA ILE A 591 -38.10 -20.80 -22.69
C ILE A 591 -39.08 -21.56 -23.61
N TYR A 592 -40.36 -21.17 -23.61
CA TYR A 592 -41.40 -21.72 -24.50
C TYR A 592 -41.05 -21.59 -26.00
N GLN A 593 -40.19 -20.63 -26.39
CA GLN A 593 -39.86 -20.39 -27.81
C GLN A 593 -38.89 -21.42 -28.41
N ILE A 594 -38.23 -22.26 -27.58
CA ILE A 594 -37.22 -23.24 -28.04
C ILE A 594 -37.62 -24.71 -27.80
N PHE A 595 -38.84 -24.97 -27.32
CA PHE A 595 -39.41 -26.31 -27.13
C PHE A 595 -40.59 -26.55 -28.08
N ASP A 596 -40.63 -27.71 -28.75
CA ASP A 596 -41.88 -28.24 -29.33
C ASP A 596 -42.36 -29.46 -28.52
N PHE A 597 -43.60 -29.37 -28.02
CA PHE A 597 -44.29 -30.45 -27.31
C PHE A 597 -45.34 -31.17 -28.17
N THR A 598 -45.49 -30.78 -29.44
CA THR A 598 -46.60 -31.24 -30.28
C THR A 598 -46.41 -32.69 -30.77
N ILE A 599 -45.17 -33.22 -30.82
CA ILE A 599 -44.90 -34.57 -31.35
C ILE A 599 -43.86 -35.35 -30.53
N ASN A 600 -44.33 -36.22 -29.63
CA ASN A 600 -43.71 -37.55 -29.44
C ASN A 600 -44.74 -38.59 -28.94
N PRO A 601 -45.39 -39.36 -29.84
CA PRO A 601 -46.37 -40.38 -29.44
C PRO A 601 -45.78 -41.61 -28.74
N LEU A 602 -44.45 -41.82 -28.79
CA LEU A 602 -43.83 -43.12 -28.44
C LEU A 602 -43.61 -43.33 -26.92
N THR A 603 -43.84 -42.33 -26.09
CA THR A 603 -43.73 -42.43 -24.62
C THR A 603 -45.06 -42.74 -23.91
N MET A 604 -46.19 -42.76 -24.62
CA MET A 604 -47.51 -43.05 -24.02
C MET A 604 -47.69 -44.49 -23.50
N GLU A 605 -46.84 -45.45 -23.90
CA GLU A 605 -46.95 -46.86 -23.44
C GLU A 605 -46.33 -47.14 -22.05
N LYS A 606 -45.78 -46.13 -21.35
CA LYS A 606 -45.06 -46.34 -20.07
C LYS A 606 -45.43 -45.39 -18.92
N MET A 607 -46.68 -44.91 -18.87
CA MET A 607 -47.26 -44.44 -17.60
C MET A 607 -48.52 -45.24 -17.27
N ASP A 608 -48.53 -45.88 -16.10
CA ASP A 608 -49.69 -46.57 -15.57
C ASP A 608 -50.76 -45.53 -15.17
N THR A 609 -51.74 -45.35 -16.05
CA THR A 609 -52.82 -44.36 -15.91
C THR A 609 -53.79 -44.67 -14.77
N LYS A 610 -53.58 -45.77 -14.03
CA LYS A 610 -54.46 -46.19 -12.93
C LYS A 610 -54.23 -45.46 -11.60
N HIS A 611 -53.11 -44.77 -11.41
CA HIS A 611 -52.84 -44.04 -10.17
C HIS A 611 -53.28 -42.57 -10.20
N LEU A 612 -53.36 -41.95 -11.38
CA LEU A 612 -53.66 -40.51 -11.57
C LEU A 612 -55.16 -40.19 -11.66
N LEU A 613 -56.01 -41.20 -11.86
CA LEU A 613 -57.47 -41.01 -11.87
C LEU A 613 -58.08 -40.88 -10.46
N THR A 614 -57.36 -41.29 -9.42
CA THR A 614 -57.89 -41.36 -8.05
C THR A 614 -57.85 -40.01 -7.30
N GLU A 615 -56.87 -39.14 -7.59
CA GLU A 615 -56.72 -37.85 -6.88
C GLU A 615 -57.57 -36.71 -7.48
N VAL A 616 -58.12 -36.88 -8.69
CA VAL A 616 -58.91 -35.85 -9.38
C VAL A 616 -60.40 -35.88 -8.99
N GLU A 617 -60.91 -37.04 -8.57
CA GLU A 617 -62.33 -37.17 -8.18
C GLU A 617 -62.63 -36.61 -6.78
N GLU A 618 -61.67 -36.54 -5.86
CA GLU A 618 -61.93 -36.01 -4.50
C GLU A 618 -61.97 -34.46 -4.43
N LEU A 619 -61.09 -33.74 -5.16
CA LEU A 619 -61.01 -32.28 -5.05
C LEU A 619 -62.17 -31.52 -5.72
N THR A 620 -62.95 -32.19 -6.58
CA THR A 620 -64.00 -31.55 -7.39
C THR A 620 -65.33 -31.35 -6.62
N VAL A 621 -65.43 -31.82 -5.37
CA VAL A 621 -66.68 -31.82 -4.58
C VAL A 621 -66.75 -30.69 -3.53
N GLU A 622 -65.62 -30.16 -3.03
CA GLU A 622 -65.65 -29.12 -1.98
C GLU A 622 -65.88 -27.70 -2.50
N THR A 623 -65.39 -27.35 -3.70
CA THR A 623 -65.50 -25.98 -4.25
C THR A 623 -66.94 -25.56 -4.58
N LEU A 624 -67.90 -26.49 -4.56
CA LEU A 624 -69.30 -26.28 -4.95
C LEU A 624 -70.25 -25.88 -3.80
N LYS A 625 -69.73 -25.53 -2.61
CA LYS A 625 -70.56 -25.37 -1.38
C LYS A 625 -70.51 -24.04 -0.62
N LEU A 626 -69.68 -23.06 -1.01
CA LEU A 626 -69.51 -21.80 -0.25
C LEU A 626 -69.57 -20.53 -1.11
N TRP A 627 -70.71 -20.27 -1.77
CA TRP A 627 -70.97 -18.96 -2.40
C TRP A 627 -72.42 -18.42 -2.36
N ILE A 628 -73.31 -19.00 -1.54
CA ILE A 628 -74.69 -18.50 -1.28
C ILE A 628 -75.02 -18.90 0.17
N ASN A 629 -75.07 -18.07 1.23
CA ASN A 629 -75.70 -16.75 1.41
C ASN A 629 -75.19 -16.14 2.75
N PRO A 630 -75.13 -14.80 2.95
CA PRO A 630 -74.71 -14.21 4.23
C PRO A 630 -75.90 -13.80 5.13
N ASP A 631 -75.84 -14.14 6.42
CA ASP A 631 -76.68 -13.52 7.47
C ASP A 631 -76.12 -13.80 8.90
N LEU A 632 -76.55 -13.02 9.90
CA LEU A 632 -76.33 -13.23 11.35
C LEU A 632 -74.92 -12.94 11.96
N ILE A 633 -74.45 -11.71 11.76
CA ILE A 633 -74.00 -10.73 12.78
C ILE A 633 -73.66 -11.25 14.21
N PHE A 634 -72.47 -10.86 14.72
CA PHE A 634 -72.30 -10.32 16.10
C PHE A 634 -71.16 -9.29 16.19
N TYR A 635 -71.26 -8.31 17.10
CA TYR A 635 -70.27 -7.24 17.36
C TYR A 635 -69.06 -7.77 18.18
N GLN A 636 -67.85 -7.19 18.21
CA GLN A 636 -67.34 -5.78 18.21
C GLN A 636 -65.88 -5.73 17.63
N SER A 637 -65.20 -4.59 17.35
CA SER A 637 -65.56 -3.17 17.13
C SER A 637 -64.37 -2.33 16.58
N LEU A 638 -64.65 -1.32 15.73
CA LEU A 638 -63.76 -0.24 15.19
C LEU A 638 -62.51 -0.68 14.36
N GLU A 639 -62.00 0.07 13.37
CA GLU A 639 -62.36 1.41 12.85
C GLU A 639 -62.39 1.44 11.28
N ILE A 640 -62.86 2.54 10.66
CA ILE A 640 -63.51 2.53 9.32
C ILE A 640 -63.07 3.68 8.39
N LYS A 641 -62.99 3.43 7.07
CA LYS A 641 -63.53 4.22 5.92
C LYS A 641 -63.09 3.58 4.57
N ASN A 642 -63.86 3.56 3.49
CA ASN A 642 -65.11 4.28 3.15
C ASN A 642 -66.08 3.41 2.28
N TYR A 643 -67.29 3.93 2.06
CA TYR A 643 -68.47 3.28 1.46
C TYR A 643 -68.39 2.88 -0.03
N CYS A 644 -69.20 1.87 -0.40
CA CYS A 644 -69.70 1.65 -1.76
C CYS A 644 -71.13 2.19 -1.93
N TYR A 645 -71.56 2.39 -3.18
CA TYR A 645 -72.95 2.62 -3.58
C TYR A 645 -73.37 1.60 -4.65
N VAL A 646 -74.68 1.33 -4.74
CA VAL A 646 -75.30 0.42 -5.72
C VAL A 646 -76.25 1.22 -6.61
N PHE A 647 -76.30 0.89 -7.91
CA PHE A 647 -77.38 1.27 -8.81
C PHE A 647 -77.75 0.09 -9.72
N ASP A 648 -79.05 0.00 -10.01
CA ASP A 648 -79.66 -0.89 -11.00
C ASP A 648 -80.48 0.00 -11.95
N LEU A 649 -80.41 -0.27 -13.25
CA LEU A 649 -80.93 0.60 -14.32
C LEU A 649 -81.40 -0.23 -15.52
N GLN A 650 -82.61 -0.78 -15.43
CA GLN A 650 -83.34 -1.31 -16.60
C GLN A 650 -84.04 -0.21 -17.43
N ASP A 651 -84.06 1.03 -16.94
CA ASP A 651 -84.71 2.18 -17.61
C ASP A 651 -83.68 3.23 -18.07
N ILE A 652 -83.48 3.33 -19.38
CA ILE A 652 -83.32 4.59 -20.14
C ILE A 652 -83.55 4.30 -21.63
N GLN A 653 -84.45 5.07 -22.25
CA GLN A 653 -84.85 4.96 -23.66
C GLN A 653 -84.04 5.95 -24.55
N PRO A 654 -84.05 5.81 -25.90
CA PRO A 654 -83.01 6.35 -26.79
C PRO A 654 -82.79 7.87 -26.86
N GLU A 655 -83.62 8.70 -26.21
CA GLU A 655 -83.80 10.11 -26.59
C GLU A 655 -82.94 11.12 -25.78
N ASN A 656 -82.25 10.69 -24.71
CA ASN A 656 -81.46 11.58 -23.83
C ASN A 656 -79.92 11.45 -24.00
N TRP A 657 -79.45 11.07 -25.19
CA TRP A 657 -78.05 10.71 -25.48
C TRP A 657 -77.01 11.87 -25.47
N GLN A 658 -77.36 13.09 -25.03
CA GLN A 658 -76.55 14.30 -25.28
C GLN A 658 -76.17 15.18 -24.06
N SER A 659 -76.49 14.80 -22.82
CA SER A 659 -76.28 15.71 -21.65
C SER A 659 -75.36 15.23 -20.52
N PHE A 660 -74.79 14.02 -20.57
CA PHE A 660 -74.20 13.41 -19.35
C PHE A 660 -72.70 13.00 -19.33
N PHE A 661 -71.88 13.28 -20.36
CA PHE A 661 -70.47 13.73 -20.18
C PHE A 661 -69.78 14.04 -21.54
N PRO A 662 -69.50 15.31 -21.88
CA PRO A 662 -69.00 15.70 -23.20
C PRO A 662 -67.47 15.62 -23.35
N SER A 663 -66.88 14.43 -23.11
CA SER A 663 -65.44 14.16 -23.35
C SER A 663 -65.10 12.79 -23.95
N PHE A 664 -66.07 11.87 -24.07
CA PHE A 664 -65.80 10.46 -24.44
C PHE A 664 -66.06 10.17 -25.93
N LEU A 665 -65.45 10.96 -26.83
CA LEU A 665 -65.68 10.88 -28.28
C LEU A 665 -64.37 10.73 -29.08
N HIS A 666 -63.44 9.91 -28.56
CA HIS A 666 -62.25 9.48 -29.31
C HIS A 666 -61.68 8.11 -28.86
N LEU A 667 -62.47 7.30 -28.13
CA LEU A 667 -62.04 6.01 -27.54
C LEU A 667 -62.99 4.85 -27.88
N LEU A 668 -63.73 4.94 -28.99
CA LEU A 668 -64.56 3.86 -29.51
C LEU A 668 -64.66 3.96 -31.03
N GLU A 669 -63.81 3.20 -31.72
CA GLU A 669 -64.16 2.50 -32.97
C GLU A 669 -63.38 1.17 -33.09
N GLU A 670 -62.92 0.64 -31.94
CA GLU A 670 -62.49 -0.75 -31.83
C GLU A 670 -63.71 -1.68 -31.75
N ASN A 671 -63.53 -2.90 -32.27
CA ASN A 671 -64.43 -4.05 -32.09
C ASN A 671 -65.85 -3.91 -32.65
N LEU A 672 -66.03 -4.33 -33.91
CA LEU A 672 -66.75 -5.61 -34.15
C LEU A 672 -66.50 -6.18 -35.56
N VAL A 673 -66.39 -7.51 -35.61
CA VAL A 673 -66.05 -8.37 -36.77
C VAL A 673 -64.57 -8.23 -37.21
N ASP A 674 -63.70 -9.22 -37.01
CA ASP A 674 -63.94 -10.67 -37.08
C ASP A 674 -63.27 -11.44 -35.91
N ILE A 675 -64.00 -11.63 -34.79
CA ILE A 675 -63.46 -12.23 -33.55
C ILE A 675 -63.85 -13.71 -33.47
N GLN A 676 -62.96 -14.60 -33.92
CA GLN A 676 -63.09 -16.04 -33.63
C GLN A 676 -61.79 -16.82 -33.41
N THR A 677 -60.62 -16.18 -33.39
CA THR A 677 -59.31 -16.85 -33.22
C THR A 677 -58.59 -16.51 -31.92
N GLU A 678 -58.53 -15.24 -31.51
CA GLU A 678 -57.68 -14.82 -30.37
C GLU A 678 -58.12 -15.41 -29.03
N SER A 679 -59.42 -15.51 -28.72
CA SER A 679 -59.86 -16.08 -27.43
C SER A 679 -59.56 -17.59 -27.29
N GLU A 680 -59.51 -18.33 -28.41
CA GLU A 680 -59.05 -19.72 -28.39
C GLU A 680 -57.52 -19.81 -28.37
N LEU A 681 -56.81 -18.96 -29.12
CA LEU A 681 -55.34 -18.89 -29.09
C LEU A 681 -54.81 -18.53 -27.68
N GLN A 682 -55.41 -17.56 -27.00
CA GLN A 682 -55.08 -17.19 -25.62
C GLN A 682 -55.27 -18.39 -24.69
N LYS A 683 -56.47 -18.99 -24.67
CA LYS A 683 -56.78 -20.16 -23.82
C LYS A 683 -55.92 -21.39 -24.14
N LYS A 684 -55.49 -21.56 -25.39
CA LYS A 684 -54.59 -22.64 -25.82
C LYS A 684 -53.14 -22.36 -25.40
N SER A 685 -52.70 -21.11 -25.51
CA SER A 685 -51.42 -20.62 -25.00
C SER A 685 -51.32 -20.81 -23.49
N ASP A 686 -52.28 -20.29 -22.71
CA ASP A 686 -52.29 -20.38 -21.25
C ASP A 686 -52.23 -21.84 -20.76
N LYS A 687 -52.95 -22.74 -21.45
CA LYS A 687 -52.90 -24.19 -21.17
C LYS A 687 -51.53 -24.79 -21.48
N GLN A 688 -50.91 -24.39 -22.59
CA GLN A 688 -49.59 -24.86 -23.00
C GLN A 688 -48.50 -24.37 -22.04
N HIS A 689 -48.57 -23.13 -21.56
CA HIS A 689 -47.66 -22.58 -20.54
C HIS A 689 -47.75 -23.39 -19.25
N TYR A 690 -48.97 -23.61 -18.73
CA TYR A 690 -49.21 -24.41 -17.52
C TYR A 690 -48.66 -25.85 -17.62
N TYR A 691 -48.82 -26.54 -18.76
CA TYR A 691 -48.24 -27.88 -18.93
C TYR A 691 -46.71 -27.88 -18.97
N ILE A 692 -46.09 -26.82 -19.49
CA ILE A 692 -44.63 -26.69 -19.56
C ILE A 692 -44.05 -26.32 -18.18
N GLU A 693 -44.70 -25.45 -17.40
CA GLU A 693 -44.35 -25.19 -15.99
C GLU A 693 -44.35 -26.49 -15.17
N GLN A 694 -45.45 -27.26 -15.25
CA GLN A 694 -45.58 -28.55 -14.57
C GLN A 694 -44.51 -29.56 -14.99
N LEU A 695 -44.14 -29.60 -16.27
CA LEU A 695 -43.08 -30.48 -16.76
C LEU A 695 -41.68 -30.00 -16.33
N ILE A 696 -41.41 -28.70 -16.36
CA ILE A 696 -40.14 -28.11 -15.91
C ILE A 696 -39.91 -28.41 -14.44
N SER A 697 -40.92 -28.27 -13.58
CA SER A 697 -40.84 -28.71 -12.17
C SER A 697 -40.52 -30.21 -12.12
N LYS A 698 -41.31 -31.06 -12.80
CA LYS A 698 -41.14 -32.51 -12.77
C LYS A 698 -39.77 -33.01 -13.27
N ILE A 699 -39.15 -32.33 -14.23
CA ILE A 699 -37.77 -32.63 -14.67
C ILE A 699 -36.77 -32.18 -13.60
N ALA A 700 -36.93 -30.97 -13.03
CA ALA A 700 -36.04 -30.45 -11.98
C ALA A 700 -36.13 -31.26 -10.66
N ASP A 701 -37.33 -31.67 -10.27
CA ASP A 701 -37.61 -32.47 -9.06
C ASP A 701 -37.09 -33.92 -9.18
N SER A 702 -37.13 -34.49 -10.40
CA SER A 702 -36.68 -35.87 -10.63
C SER A 702 -35.19 -35.98 -11.00
N GLY A 703 -34.58 -34.91 -11.53
CA GLY A 703 -33.17 -34.86 -11.90
C GLY A 703 -32.73 -35.82 -13.03
N ASN A 704 -33.69 -36.42 -13.74
CA ASN A 704 -33.44 -37.37 -14.83
C ASN A 704 -33.25 -36.69 -16.19
N LEU A 705 -32.67 -37.43 -17.14
CA LEU A 705 -32.63 -37.06 -18.55
C LEU A 705 -33.94 -37.42 -19.25
N TYR A 706 -34.44 -36.52 -20.11
CA TYR A 706 -35.65 -36.70 -20.92
C TYR A 706 -35.36 -36.41 -22.41
N GLU A 707 -35.84 -37.26 -23.32
CA GLU A 707 -35.85 -36.98 -24.77
C GLU A 707 -37.06 -36.12 -25.14
N LEU A 708 -36.83 -34.96 -25.76
CA LEU A 708 -37.82 -33.99 -26.24
C LEU A 708 -37.47 -33.52 -27.68
N VAL A 709 -38.24 -32.58 -28.22
CA VAL A 709 -37.97 -31.91 -29.50
C VAL A 709 -37.68 -30.43 -29.25
N GLY A 710 -36.54 -29.95 -29.75
CA GLY A 710 -36.15 -28.54 -29.73
C GLY A 710 -36.52 -27.83 -31.03
N ILE A 711 -36.70 -26.50 -30.95
CA ILE A 711 -36.95 -25.62 -32.10
C ILE A 711 -35.71 -24.74 -32.32
N ARG A 712 -35.16 -24.73 -33.54
CA ARG A 712 -34.11 -23.77 -33.92
C ARG A 712 -34.68 -22.46 -34.44
N ALA A 713 -33.86 -21.41 -34.51
CA ALA A 713 -34.25 -20.06 -34.94
C ALA A 713 -34.90 -19.99 -36.35
N ASP A 714 -34.60 -20.96 -37.24
CA ASP A 714 -35.20 -21.10 -38.57
C ASP A 714 -36.54 -21.84 -38.59
N GLY A 715 -37.04 -22.27 -37.42
CA GLY A 715 -38.24 -23.08 -37.24
C GLY A 715 -38.02 -24.58 -37.45
N SER A 716 -36.79 -25.05 -37.67
CA SER A 716 -36.51 -26.48 -37.80
C SER A 716 -36.59 -27.21 -36.46
N LEU A 717 -37.18 -28.41 -36.48
CA LEU A 717 -37.32 -29.28 -35.32
C LEU A 717 -36.16 -30.29 -35.25
N PHE A 718 -35.60 -30.48 -34.06
CA PHE A 718 -34.52 -31.46 -33.83
C PHE A 718 -34.74 -32.26 -32.53
N PRO A 719 -34.36 -33.55 -32.47
CA PRO A 719 -34.45 -34.34 -31.25
C PRO A 719 -33.36 -33.91 -30.25
N MET A 720 -33.72 -33.72 -28.98
CA MET A 720 -32.79 -33.32 -27.93
C MET A 720 -32.97 -34.07 -26.60
N GLU A 721 -31.87 -34.27 -25.87
CA GLU A 721 -31.87 -34.69 -24.47
C GLU A 721 -31.84 -33.44 -23.55
N ILE A 722 -32.67 -33.40 -22.51
CA ILE A 722 -32.66 -32.34 -21.47
C ILE A 722 -32.51 -32.91 -20.06
N ALA A 723 -31.80 -32.19 -19.19
CA ALA A 723 -31.89 -32.30 -17.74
C ALA A 723 -31.93 -30.90 -17.09
N LEU A 724 -32.67 -30.73 -15.99
CA LEU A 724 -32.87 -29.45 -15.28
C LEU A 724 -32.57 -29.59 -13.78
N ARG A 725 -32.21 -28.48 -13.13
CA ARG A 725 -32.13 -28.34 -11.67
C ARG A 725 -32.56 -26.95 -11.23
N GLU A 726 -33.19 -26.87 -10.06
CA GLU A 726 -33.50 -25.60 -9.39
C GLU A 726 -32.26 -25.08 -8.61
N ALA A 727 -32.05 -23.76 -8.61
CA ALA A 727 -31.05 -23.05 -7.82
C ALA A 727 -31.64 -21.76 -7.24
N LYS A 728 -31.17 -21.35 -6.06
CA LYS A 728 -31.64 -20.14 -5.36
C LYS A 728 -30.50 -19.18 -5.09
N PHE A 729 -30.66 -17.90 -5.46
CA PHE A 729 -29.66 -16.85 -5.28
C PHE A 729 -30.36 -15.51 -4.99
N ASN A 730 -29.90 -14.78 -3.96
CA ASN A 730 -30.47 -13.50 -3.52
C ASN A 730 -32.02 -13.46 -3.47
N GLN A 731 -32.61 -14.47 -2.80
CA GLN A 731 -34.07 -14.66 -2.65
C GLN A 731 -34.87 -14.92 -3.95
N LYS A 732 -34.22 -14.98 -5.12
CA LYS A 732 -34.84 -15.44 -6.37
C LYS A 732 -34.53 -16.92 -6.63
N THR A 733 -35.47 -17.59 -7.30
CA THR A 733 -35.37 -18.97 -7.77
C THR A 733 -35.12 -18.97 -9.28
N PHE A 734 -34.24 -19.86 -9.74
CA PHE A 734 -33.87 -20.01 -11.14
C PHE A 734 -33.77 -21.50 -11.47
N TYR A 735 -34.04 -21.87 -12.71
CA TYR A 735 -33.71 -23.18 -13.24
C TYR A 735 -32.45 -23.09 -14.10
N THR A 736 -31.56 -24.08 -13.99
CA THR A 736 -30.42 -24.27 -14.90
C THR A 736 -30.48 -25.66 -15.50
N GLY A 737 -30.32 -25.77 -16.82
CA GLY A 737 -30.40 -27.03 -17.53
C GLY A 737 -29.31 -27.24 -18.57
N THR A 738 -29.08 -28.51 -18.88
CA THR A 738 -28.24 -28.98 -19.99
C THR A 738 -29.12 -29.56 -21.09
N PHE A 739 -28.92 -29.11 -22.32
CA PHE A 739 -29.70 -29.46 -23.51
C PHE A 739 -28.72 -29.97 -24.58
N ARG A 740 -29.01 -31.11 -25.23
CA ARG A 740 -28.10 -31.75 -26.19
C ARG A 740 -28.84 -32.21 -27.43
N ASP A 741 -28.40 -31.75 -28.61
CA ASP A 741 -28.85 -32.26 -29.90
C ASP A 741 -28.38 -33.71 -30.12
N ILE A 742 -29.28 -34.61 -30.54
CA ILE A 742 -28.96 -36.02 -30.83
C ILE A 742 -29.19 -36.42 -32.30
N THR A 743 -29.23 -35.45 -33.22
CA THR A 743 -29.46 -35.65 -34.66
C THR A 743 -28.39 -36.55 -35.30
N ASP A 744 -27.10 -36.26 -35.13
CA ASP A 744 -26.01 -37.05 -35.73
C ASP A 744 -26.00 -38.52 -35.26
N ARG A 745 -26.45 -38.79 -34.02
CA ARG A 745 -26.61 -40.14 -33.49
C ARG A 745 -27.69 -40.92 -34.24
N LYS A 746 -28.79 -40.27 -34.61
CA LYS A 746 -29.89 -40.87 -35.40
C LYS A 746 -29.50 -41.00 -36.89
N GLU A 747 -28.80 -40.02 -37.46
CA GLU A 747 -28.37 -40.06 -38.87
C GLU A 747 -27.21 -41.04 -39.13
N SER A 748 -26.31 -41.25 -38.17
CA SER A 748 -25.17 -42.18 -38.32
C SER A 748 -25.63 -43.65 -38.44
N GLU A 749 -26.75 -44.01 -37.81
CA GLU A 749 -27.38 -45.33 -37.96
C GLU A 749 -27.97 -45.55 -39.37
N ILE A 750 -28.21 -44.47 -40.12
CA ILE A 750 -28.81 -44.48 -41.47
C ILE A 750 -27.73 -44.38 -42.56
N LYS A 751 -26.75 -43.48 -42.40
CA LYS A 751 -25.74 -43.12 -43.43
C LYS A 751 -24.77 -44.25 -43.82
N LEU A 752 -24.74 -45.38 -43.11
CA LEU A 752 -23.87 -46.52 -43.40
C LEU A 752 -24.24 -47.28 -44.71
N LYS A 753 -25.35 -46.93 -45.38
CA LYS A 753 -25.90 -47.70 -46.51
C LYS A 753 -25.68 -47.17 -47.93
N GLU A 754 -25.26 -45.91 -48.15
CA GLU A 754 -25.47 -45.25 -49.46
C GLU A 754 -24.21 -44.74 -50.21
N ASN A 755 -23.01 -44.92 -49.67
CA ASN A 755 -21.82 -44.17 -50.12
C ASN A 755 -21.15 -44.64 -51.45
N GLU A 756 -21.84 -45.36 -52.34
CA GLU A 756 -21.21 -46.14 -53.43
C GLU A 756 -21.29 -45.53 -54.85
N GLN A 757 -22.06 -44.45 -55.10
CA GLN A 757 -22.41 -44.02 -56.48
C GLN A 757 -21.97 -42.61 -56.95
N ARG A 758 -21.08 -41.90 -56.25
CA ARG A 758 -20.85 -40.44 -56.46
C ARG A 758 -19.97 -40.02 -57.66
N PHE A 759 -19.50 -40.92 -58.52
CA PHE A 759 -18.35 -40.65 -59.42
C PHE A 759 -18.61 -39.83 -60.71
N ARG A 760 -19.85 -39.49 -61.09
CA ARG A 760 -20.16 -38.99 -62.47
C ARG A 760 -20.19 -37.47 -62.70
N SER A 761 -19.95 -36.62 -61.72
CA SER A 761 -20.25 -35.17 -61.81
C SER A 761 -19.10 -34.23 -62.23
N LEU A 762 -17.90 -34.76 -62.54
CA LEU A 762 -16.64 -33.99 -62.54
C LEU A 762 -16.43 -32.94 -63.66
N SER A 763 -17.34 -32.81 -64.64
CA SER A 763 -17.16 -31.88 -65.77
C SER A 763 -17.57 -30.41 -65.50
N ARG A 764 -18.12 -30.08 -64.32
CA ARG A 764 -18.54 -28.71 -63.94
C ARG A 764 -17.65 -28.07 -62.86
N ALA A 765 -16.51 -28.69 -62.54
CA ALA A 765 -15.73 -28.39 -61.33
C ALA A 765 -14.35 -27.74 -61.58
N THR A 766 -14.04 -27.29 -62.80
CA THR A 766 -12.77 -26.60 -63.10
C THR A 766 -12.89 -25.09 -62.83
N PHE A 767 -12.02 -24.58 -61.95
CA PHE A 767 -11.94 -23.16 -61.57
C PHE A 767 -11.22 -22.28 -62.61
N GLU A 768 -10.61 -22.88 -63.63
CA GLU A 768 -9.82 -22.19 -64.64
C GLU A 768 -10.68 -21.83 -65.85
N GLY A 769 -10.45 -20.65 -66.42
CA GLY A 769 -11.10 -20.23 -67.66
C GLY A 769 -10.58 -21.04 -68.83
N ILE A 770 -11.46 -21.65 -69.62
CA ILE A 770 -11.09 -22.43 -70.81
C ILE A 770 -11.74 -21.79 -72.02
N MET A 771 -10.93 -21.50 -73.03
CA MET A 771 -11.33 -20.81 -74.26
C MET A 771 -10.69 -21.51 -75.47
N ILE A 772 -11.50 -21.90 -76.45
CA ILE A 772 -11.03 -22.48 -77.72
C ILE A 772 -11.13 -21.41 -78.80
N GLN A 773 -10.00 -21.10 -79.45
CA GLN A 773 -9.94 -20.13 -80.55
C GLN A 773 -9.56 -20.80 -81.88
N GLU A 774 -10.13 -20.28 -82.96
CA GLU A 774 -9.82 -20.61 -84.36
C GLU A 774 -9.53 -19.30 -85.10
N GLN A 775 -8.38 -19.21 -85.79
CA GLN A 775 -7.93 -18.00 -86.50
C GLN A 775 -7.96 -16.68 -85.67
N GLY A 776 -7.81 -16.77 -84.35
CA GLY A 776 -7.85 -15.63 -83.42
C GLY A 776 -9.25 -15.26 -82.91
N LYS A 777 -10.31 -15.95 -83.35
CA LYS A 777 -11.67 -15.78 -82.83
C LYS A 777 -12.07 -16.89 -81.88
N ILE A 778 -12.86 -16.56 -80.86
CA ILE A 778 -13.39 -17.53 -79.89
C ILE A 778 -14.48 -18.38 -80.56
N VAL A 779 -14.38 -19.71 -80.43
CA VAL A 779 -15.33 -20.70 -80.97
C VAL A 779 -16.11 -21.41 -79.86
N GLU A 780 -15.46 -21.67 -78.72
CA GLU A 780 -16.07 -22.31 -77.55
C GLU A 780 -15.41 -21.78 -76.27
N ILE A 781 -16.17 -21.64 -75.18
CA ILE A 781 -15.70 -21.04 -73.93
C ILE A 781 -16.47 -21.60 -72.72
N ASN A 782 -15.82 -21.75 -71.57
CA ASN A 782 -16.48 -22.16 -70.33
C ASN A 782 -17.00 -20.97 -69.51
N ILE A 783 -17.90 -21.26 -68.55
CA ILE A 783 -18.51 -20.26 -67.67
C ILE A 783 -17.46 -19.50 -66.85
N ALA A 784 -16.39 -20.16 -66.39
CA ALA A 784 -15.33 -19.53 -65.61
C ALA A 784 -14.60 -18.42 -66.40
N ALA A 785 -14.31 -18.64 -67.70
CA ALA A 785 -13.74 -17.61 -68.54
C ALA A 785 -14.73 -16.46 -68.82
N ALA A 786 -16.01 -16.76 -69.10
CA ALA A 786 -17.02 -15.72 -69.29
C ALA A 786 -17.15 -14.79 -68.07
N GLN A 787 -17.21 -15.38 -66.86
CA GLN A 787 -17.21 -14.65 -65.59
C GLN A 787 -15.91 -13.85 -65.38
N MET A 788 -14.74 -14.40 -65.74
CA MET A 788 -13.45 -13.73 -65.61
C MET A 788 -13.37 -12.43 -66.42
N PHE A 789 -13.84 -12.41 -67.67
CA PHE A 789 -13.83 -11.20 -68.50
C PHE A 789 -15.09 -10.33 -68.34
N ARG A 790 -16.08 -10.75 -67.54
CA ARG A 790 -17.37 -10.06 -67.30
C ARG A 790 -18.24 -9.88 -68.56
N TYR A 791 -18.17 -10.83 -69.49
CA TYR A 791 -19.07 -10.91 -70.65
C TYR A 791 -20.05 -12.07 -70.47
N GLU A 792 -21.22 -11.97 -71.11
CA GLU A 792 -22.11 -13.13 -71.24
C GLU A 792 -21.53 -14.15 -72.21
N LEU A 793 -21.80 -15.44 -71.95
CA LEU A 793 -21.17 -16.54 -72.69
C LEU A 793 -21.47 -16.49 -74.20
N SER A 794 -22.64 -15.98 -74.57
CA SER A 794 -23.07 -15.75 -75.95
C SER A 794 -22.46 -14.51 -76.61
N GLU A 795 -21.95 -13.53 -75.84
CA GLU A 795 -21.29 -12.33 -76.39
C GLU A 795 -19.84 -12.63 -76.81
N MET A 796 -19.16 -13.54 -76.10
CA MET A 796 -17.75 -13.85 -76.36
C MET A 796 -17.53 -14.69 -77.63
N ILE A 797 -18.48 -15.52 -78.03
CA ILE A 797 -18.32 -16.37 -79.23
C ILE A 797 -18.24 -15.48 -80.48
N GLY A 798 -17.13 -15.59 -81.21
CA GLY A 798 -16.81 -14.78 -82.39
C GLY A 798 -16.03 -13.49 -82.11
N MET A 799 -15.85 -13.07 -80.84
CA MET A 799 -14.91 -12.00 -80.47
C MET A 799 -13.47 -12.38 -80.85
N ASN A 800 -12.64 -11.37 -81.10
CA ASN A 800 -11.21 -11.53 -81.34
C ASN A 800 -10.48 -11.58 -79.99
N THR A 801 -9.58 -12.55 -79.79
CA THR A 801 -8.93 -12.74 -78.48
C THR A 801 -7.92 -11.65 -78.12
N PHE A 802 -7.51 -10.81 -79.09
CA PHE A 802 -6.71 -9.61 -78.82
C PHE A 802 -7.51 -8.48 -78.16
N ASP A 803 -8.84 -8.45 -78.33
CA ASP A 803 -9.71 -7.41 -77.74
C ASP A 803 -9.83 -7.56 -76.20
N LEU A 804 -9.46 -8.73 -75.67
CA LEU A 804 -9.52 -9.11 -74.24
C LEU A 804 -8.21 -8.87 -73.48
N ILE A 805 -7.18 -8.32 -74.14
CA ILE A 805 -5.88 -7.99 -73.55
C ILE A 805 -5.46 -6.56 -73.90
N THR A 806 -4.73 -5.94 -72.99
CA THR A 806 -4.26 -4.55 -73.15
C THR A 806 -3.33 -4.39 -74.36
N PRO A 807 -3.35 -3.24 -75.08
CA PRO A 807 -2.58 -3.05 -76.32
C PRO A 807 -1.08 -3.32 -76.20
N GLU A 808 -0.46 -3.01 -75.05
CA GLU A 808 0.95 -3.25 -74.76
C GLU A 808 1.37 -4.72 -74.90
N TYR A 809 0.43 -5.65 -74.68
CA TYR A 809 0.68 -7.10 -74.74
C TYR A 809 0.20 -7.75 -76.04
N GLN A 810 -0.48 -7.03 -76.93
CA GLN A 810 -1.06 -7.61 -78.15
C GLN A 810 0.00 -8.17 -79.11
N ASP A 811 1.07 -7.42 -79.40
CA ASP A 811 2.19 -7.88 -80.24
C ASP A 811 2.94 -9.07 -79.61
N PHE A 812 3.11 -9.07 -78.29
CA PHE A 812 3.73 -10.18 -77.57
C PHE A 812 2.88 -11.46 -77.67
N VAL A 813 1.56 -11.38 -77.53
CA VAL A 813 0.66 -12.53 -77.68
C VAL A 813 0.53 -12.98 -79.13
N LEU A 814 0.57 -12.06 -80.10
CA LEU A 814 0.69 -12.38 -81.54
C LEU A 814 1.94 -13.23 -81.80
N GLU A 815 3.10 -12.85 -81.26
CA GLU A 815 4.36 -13.60 -81.38
C GLU A 815 4.25 -15.02 -80.77
N LYS A 816 3.65 -15.16 -79.58
CA LYS A 816 3.45 -16.47 -78.93
C LYS A 816 2.42 -17.36 -79.64
N ILE A 817 1.41 -16.78 -80.28
CA ILE A 817 0.46 -17.50 -81.13
C ILE A 817 1.15 -17.97 -82.43
N ALA A 818 1.91 -17.09 -83.08
CA ALA A 818 2.60 -17.40 -84.34
C ALA A 818 3.69 -18.47 -84.18
N SER A 819 4.47 -18.41 -83.08
CA SER A 819 5.51 -19.39 -82.75
C SER A 819 4.97 -20.71 -82.19
N GLY A 820 3.69 -20.79 -81.85
CA GLY A 820 3.09 -21.98 -81.22
C GLY A 820 3.62 -22.23 -79.80
N TYR A 821 3.82 -21.18 -79.01
CA TYR A 821 4.35 -21.27 -77.65
C TYR A 821 3.29 -21.83 -76.68
N GLU A 822 3.62 -22.95 -76.02
CA GLU A 822 2.68 -23.77 -75.23
C GLU A 822 2.88 -23.72 -73.69
N LYS A 823 3.81 -22.90 -73.19
CA LYS A 823 3.99 -22.71 -71.74
C LYS A 823 3.17 -21.51 -71.23
N PRO A 824 2.80 -21.46 -69.93
CA PRO A 824 2.16 -20.29 -69.35
C PRO A 824 3.00 -19.02 -69.52
N TYR A 825 2.33 -17.89 -69.75
CA TYR A 825 2.92 -16.54 -69.76
C TYR A 825 1.95 -15.52 -69.15
N GLU A 826 2.48 -14.52 -68.44
CA GLU A 826 1.69 -13.43 -67.83
C GLU A 826 1.45 -12.29 -68.83
N VAL A 827 0.23 -11.74 -68.83
CA VAL A 827 -0.20 -10.53 -69.56
C VAL A 827 -1.19 -9.73 -68.70
N VAL A 828 -1.65 -8.57 -69.18
CA VAL A 828 -2.76 -7.83 -68.56
C VAL A 828 -4.03 -7.94 -69.42
N GLY A 829 -5.03 -8.63 -68.89
CA GLY A 829 -6.36 -8.78 -69.48
C GLY A 829 -7.26 -7.56 -69.24
N VAL A 830 -8.29 -7.41 -70.06
CA VAL A 830 -9.29 -6.31 -70.01
C VAL A 830 -10.68 -6.92 -69.87
N ARG A 831 -11.46 -6.47 -68.88
CA ARG A 831 -12.85 -6.89 -68.67
C ARG A 831 -13.83 -5.97 -69.42
N LYS A 832 -15.09 -6.38 -69.57
CA LYS A 832 -16.15 -5.64 -70.28
C LYS A 832 -16.39 -4.20 -69.80
N ASP A 833 -16.01 -3.90 -68.57
CA ASP A 833 -16.10 -2.58 -67.92
C ASP A 833 -14.79 -1.76 -68.02
N GLU A 834 -13.92 -2.10 -68.99
CA GLU A 834 -12.58 -1.56 -69.22
C GLU A 834 -11.58 -1.79 -68.06
N SER A 835 -11.97 -2.49 -66.98
CA SER A 835 -11.06 -2.77 -65.87
C SER A 835 -9.99 -3.80 -66.24
N THR A 836 -8.74 -3.50 -65.89
CA THR A 836 -7.57 -4.35 -66.20
C THR A 836 -7.22 -5.30 -65.06
N PHE A 837 -6.70 -6.48 -65.37
CA PHE A 837 -6.27 -7.46 -64.37
C PHE A 837 -5.08 -8.33 -64.85
N PRO A 838 -4.20 -8.80 -63.94
CA PRO A 838 -3.11 -9.69 -64.31
C PRO A 838 -3.64 -11.09 -64.63
N LEU A 839 -3.26 -11.60 -65.80
CA LEU A 839 -3.81 -12.79 -66.44
C LEU A 839 -2.66 -13.71 -66.88
N GLU A 840 -2.66 -14.95 -66.41
CA GLU A 840 -1.76 -16.00 -66.89
C GLU A 840 -2.48 -16.82 -67.99
N ILE A 841 -1.77 -17.07 -69.10
CA ILE A 841 -2.29 -17.79 -70.28
C ILE A 841 -1.36 -18.97 -70.60
N GLU A 842 -1.84 -20.20 -70.45
CA GLU A 842 -1.22 -21.40 -71.06
C GLU A 842 -2.10 -21.86 -72.22
N ALA A 843 -1.53 -22.22 -73.38
CA ALA A 843 -2.37 -22.58 -74.52
C ALA A 843 -1.71 -23.56 -75.50
N LYS A 844 -2.45 -24.59 -75.91
CA LYS A 844 -1.97 -25.70 -76.75
C LYS A 844 -2.73 -25.80 -78.06
N ILE A 845 -2.04 -26.26 -79.11
CA ILE A 845 -2.58 -26.33 -80.47
C ILE A 845 -3.02 -27.76 -80.79
N PHE A 846 -4.23 -27.92 -81.32
CA PHE A 846 -4.78 -29.20 -81.76
C PHE A 846 -5.48 -29.08 -83.11
N PHE A 847 -5.54 -30.18 -83.85
CA PHE A 847 -6.22 -30.23 -85.14
C PHE A 847 -7.56 -30.96 -84.99
N TYR A 848 -8.65 -30.32 -85.42
CA TYR A 848 -10.00 -30.89 -85.36
C TYR A 848 -10.73 -30.67 -86.68
N ARG A 849 -11.24 -31.76 -87.27
CA ARG A 849 -11.93 -31.77 -88.59
C ARG A 849 -11.17 -31.11 -89.75
N GLY A 850 -9.85 -31.01 -89.65
CA GLY A 850 -8.96 -30.39 -90.65
C GLY A 850 -8.50 -28.97 -90.29
N ASN A 851 -9.14 -28.31 -89.33
CA ASN A 851 -8.81 -26.95 -88.93
C ASN A 851 -7.84 -26.94 -87.72
N LYS A 852 -7.05 -25.86 -87.60
CA LYS A 852 -6.02 -25.68 -86.58
C LYS A 852 -6.56 -24.80 -85.44
N ASN A 853 -6.94 -25.43 -84.34
CA ASN A 853 -7.55 -24.78 -83.19
C ASN A 853 -6.52 -24.65 -82.05
N ARG A 854 -6.69 -23.67 -81.16
CA ARG A 854 -5.86 -23.46 -79.97
C ARG A 854 -6.76 -23.40 -78.75
N VAL A 855 -6.56 -24.29 -77.78
CA VAL A 855 -7.19 -24.18 -76.45
C VAL A 855 -6.28 -23.32 -75.59
N ALA A 856 -6.83 -22.29 -74.95
CA ALA A 856 -6.18 -21.52 -73.89
C ALA A 856 -6.85 -21.83 -72.54
N ALA A 857 -6.03 -22.13 -71.55
CA ALA A 857 -6.35 -22.01 -70.14
C ALA A 857 -5.96 -20.59 -69.68
N LEU A 858 -6.87 -19.97 -68.94
CA LEU A 858 -6.85 -18.56 -68.57
C LEU A 858 -7.05 -18.46 -67.06
N ARG A 859 -6.14 -17.77 -66.37
CA ARG A 859 -6.08 -17.73 -64.91
C ARG A 859 -5.84 -16.30 -64.42
N ASP A 860 -6.80 -15.76 -63.67
CA ASP A 860 -6.62 -14.50 -62.93
C ASP A 860 -5.61 -14.76 -61.81
N ILE A 861 -4.52 -13.98 -61.76
CA ILE A 861 -3.43 -14.16 -60.78
C ILE A 861 -3.38 -13.02 -59.74
N THR A 862 -4.47 -12.25 -59.61
CA THR A 862 -4.55 -11.11 -58.67
C THR A 862 -4.23 -11.52 -57.23
N GLU A 863 -4.84 -12.60 -56.73
CA GLU A 863 -4.59 -13.10 -55.37
C GLU A 863 -3.12 -13.51 -55.16
N ARG A 864 -2.48 -14.09 -56.18
CA ARG A 864 -1.07 -14.51 -56.11
C ARG A 864 -0.14 -13.31 -55.99
N LYS A 865 -0.35 -12.24 -56.77
CA LYS A 865 0.46 -11.00 -56.66
C LYS A 865 0.26 -10.32 -55.30
N LEU A 866 -0.95 -10.35 -54.74
CA LEU A 866 -1.24 -9.86 -53.39
C LEU A 866 -0.55 -10.71 -52.31
N ALA A 867 -0.55 -12.03 -52.44
CA ALA A 867 0.16 -12.94 -51.52
C ALA A 867 1.69 -12.78 -51.58
N GLU A 868 2.27 -12.60 -52.79
CA GLU A 868 3.69 -12.31 -52.98
C GLU A 868 4.09 -10.97 -52.33
N ALA A 869 3.22 -9.95 -52.37
CA ALA A 869 3.43 -8.67 -51.67
C ALA A 869 3.30 -8.81 -50.13
N ALA A 870 2.26 -9.48 -49.63
CA ALA A 870 2.02 -9.68 -48.20
C ALA A 870 3.13 -10.53 -47.54
N LEU A 871 3.71 -11.50 -48.26
CA LEU A 871 4.85 -12.27 -47.80
C LEU A 871 6.07 -11.37 -47.53
N ARG A 872 6.36 -10.43 -48.44
CA ARG A 872 7.46 -9.48 -48.29
C ARG A 872 7.24 -8.51 -47.13
N GLU A 873 6.03 -7.99 -46.94
CA GLU A 873 5.69 -7.17 -45.79
C GLU A 873 5.90 -7.94 -44.47
N SER A 874 5.53 -9.22 -44.45
CA SER A 874 5.73 -10.12 -43.30
C SER A 874 7.22 -10.34 -42.97
N GLU A 875 8.08 -10.55 -43.97
CA GLU A 875 9.54 -10.68 -43.77
C GLU A 875 10.17 -9.41 -43.20
N GLU A 876 9.83 -8.24 -43.76
CA GLU A 876 10.34 -6.94 -43.29
C GLU A 876 9.84 -6.64 -41.86
N ARG A 877 8.58 -6.98 -41.55
CA ARG A 877 7.99 -6.87 -40.20
C ARG A 877 8.63 -7.80 -39.18
N PHE A 878 8.90 -9.07 -39.54
CA PHE A 878 9.57 -10.03 -38.64
C PHE A 878 10.98 -9.56 -38.27
N ARG A 879 11.77 -9.09 -39.24
CA ARG A 879 13.11 -8.55 -39.00
C ARG A 879 13.10 -7.35 -38.05
N SER A 880 12.12 -6.47 -38.19
CA SER A 880 11.95 -5.30 -37.32
C SER A 880 11.66 -5.69 -35.86
N VAL A 881 10.82 -6.70 -35.63
CA VAL A 881 10.51 -7.22 -34.28
C VAL A 881 11.75 -7.85 -33.63
N MET A 882 12.53 -8.63 -34.37
CA MET A 882 13.74 -9.28 -33.85
C MET A 882 14.80 -8.27 -33.37
N GLU A 883 15.03 -7.18 -34.09
CA GLU A 883 16.02 -6.15 -33.73
C GLU A 883 15.58 -5.23 -32.58
N GLN A 884 14.27 -5.04 -32.39
CA GLN A 884 13.72 -4.21 -31.31
C GLN A 884 13.53 -4.97 -29.99
N ALA A 885 13.66 -6.30 -29.99
CA ALA A 885 13.48 -7.12 -28.80
C ALA A 885 14.55 -6.84 -27.71
N ALA A 886 14.09 -6.69 -26.47
CA ALA A 886 14.97 -6.41 -25.32
C ALA A 886 15.84 -7.62 -24.91
N ASP A 887 15.30 -8.84 -25.05
CA ASP A 887 16.05 -10.07 -24.83
C ASP A 887 17.03 -10.35 -26.00
N ALA A 888 18.08 -11.12 -25.74
CA ALA A 888 19.06 -11.51 -26.74
C ALA A 888 18.50 -12.62 -27.63
N PHE A 889 18.35 -12.37 -28.93
CA PHE A 889 17.93 -13.39 -29.92
C PHE A 889 19.16 -13.99 -30.61
N ILE A 890 19.23 -15.32 -30.66
CA ILE A 890 20.24 -16.09 -31.38
C ILE A 890 19.53 -17.15 -32.23
N ILE A 891 19.75 -17.13 -33.55
CA ILE A 891 19.31 -18.17 -34.48
C ILE A 891 20.54 -18.98 -34.88
N TYR A 892 20.47 -20.30 -34.77
CA TYR A 892 21.59 -21.19 -35.08
C TYR A 892 21.17 -22.52 -35.74
N GLU A 893 22.10 -23.15 -36.46
CA GLU A 893 21.93 -24.45 -37.10
C GLU A 893 21.97 -25.60 -36.07
N MET A 894 21.45 -26.78 -36.44
CA MET A 894 21.51 -28.02 -35.63
C MET A 894 22.94 -28.52 -35.30
N ASN A 895 23.97 -27.90 -35.89
CA ASN A 895 25.39 -28.15 -35.59
C ASN A 895 25.99 -27.10 -34.61
N GLY A 896 25.16 -26.23 -34.04
CA GLY A 896 25.58 -25.16 -33.11
C GLY A 896 26.07 -23.87 -33.76
N LYS A 897 26.22 -23.80 -35.10
CA LYS A 897 26.73 -22.62 -35.80
C LYS A 897 25.69 -21.48 -35.81
N ILE A 898 26.10 -20.28 -35.42
CA ILE A 898 25.22 -19.10 -35.39
C ILE A 898 24.93 -18.60 -36.82
N VAL A 899 23.65 -18.37 -37.12
CA VAL A 899 23.11 -17.95 -38.43
C VAL A 899 22.64 -16.50 -38.39
N ASP A 900 21.99 -16.06 -37.31
CA ASP A 900 21.69 -14.63 -37.11
C ASP A 900 21.52 -14.25 -35.63
N VAL A 901 21.72 -12.96 -35.30
CA VAL A 901 21.61 -12.40 -33.95
C VAL A 901 21.09 -10.97 -33.96
N ASN A 902 20.32 -10.58 -32.94
CA ASN A 902 19.85 -9.19 -32.79
C ASN A 902 20.89 -8.28 -32.10
N GLN A 903 20.62 -6.97 -32.09
CA GLN A 903 21.46 -5.99 -31.39
C GLN A 903 21.59 -6.26 -29.88
N SER A 904 20.57 -6.82 -29.23
CA SER A 904 20.57 -7.14 -27.79
C SER A 904 21.54 -8.27 -27.44
N THR A 905 21.66 -9.30 -28.29
CA THR A 905 22.73 -10.32 -28.21
C THR A 905 24.12 -9.69 -28.30
N CYS A 906 24.33 -8.80 -29.27
CA CYS A 906 25.62 -8.12 -29.47
C CYS A 906 26.01 -7.31 -28.21
N LYS A 907 25.05 -6.55 -27.64
CA LYS A 907 25.23 -5.78 -26.39
C LYS A 907 25.53 -6.68 -25.20
N SER A 908 24.77 -7.77 -25.02
CA SER A 908 24.91 -8.65 -23.86
C SER A 908 26.22 -9.43 -23.86
N LEU A 909 26.62 -10.00 -25.00
CA LEU A 909 27.83 -10.82 -25.10
C LEU A 909 29.10 -9.99 -25.34
N GLY A 910 29.00 -8.74 -25.78
CA GLY A 910 30.13 -7.84 -26.03
C GLY A 910 30.89 -8.12 -27.34
N TYR A 911 30.24 -8.81 -28.29
CA TYR A 911 30.75 -9.09 -29.64
C TYR A 911 29.97 -8.27 -30.68
N LYS A 912 30.58 -8.03 -31.85
CA LYS A 912 29.86 -7.55 -33.04
C LYS A 912 29.02 -8.67 -33.67
N ARG A 913 27.99 -8.33 -34.46
CA ARG A 913 27.24 -9.29 -35.29
C ARG A 913 28.18 -10.13 -36.16
N GLU A 914 29.09 -9.46 -36.89
CA GLU A 914 30.12 -10.06 -37.74
C GLU A 914 30.99 -11.10 -37.02
N GLU A 915 31.25 -10.91 -35.73
CA GLU A 915 32.03 -11.83 -34.92
C GLU A 915 31.16 -13.02 -34.48
N LEU A 916 29.94 -12.76 -34.01
CA LEU A 916 28.99 -13.79 -33.58
C LEU A 916 28.59 -14.76 -34.71
N LEU A 917 28.44 -14.27 -35.95
CA LEU A 917 28.15 -15.10 -37.13
C LEU A 917 29.29 -16.06 -37.53
N ASN A 918 30.46 -15.93 -36.90
CA ASN A 918 31.62 -16.82 -37.08
C ASN A 918 31.88 -17.70 -35.83
N LEU A 919 31.00 -17.67 -34.83
CA LEU A 919 31.09 -18.49 -33.62
C LEU A 919 30.04 -19.60 -33.60
N TYR A 920 30.29 -20.59 -32.76
CA TYR A 920 29.36 -21.64 -32.38
C TYR A 920 28.75 -21.33 -31.01
N ILE A 921 27.59 -21.91 -30.71
CA ILE A 921 26.92 -21.72 -29.41
C ILE A 921 27.81 -22.17 -28.22
N GLU A 922 28.74 -23.12 -28.47
CA GLU A 922 29.74 -23.63 -27.51
C GLU A 922 30.81 -22.59 -27.12
N ASP A 923 31.05 -21.58 -27.96
CA ASP A 923 31.94 -20.45 -27.64
C ASP A 923 31.32 -19.53 -26.55
N ILE A 924 30.00 -19.59 -26.39
CA ILE A 924 29.20 -18.67 -25.59
C ILE A 924 28.61 -19.36 -24.35
N GLU A 925 27.98 -20.52 -24.49
CA GLU A 925 27.41 -21.28 -23.36
C GLU A 925 28.49 -22.14 -22.68
N VAL A 926 28.72 -21.89 -21.39
CA VAL A 926 29.81 -22.51 -20.61
C VAL A 926 29.51 -23.96 -20.25
N ASN A 927 28.25 -24.31 -20.04
CA ASN A 927 27.81 -25.66 -19.64
C ASN A 927 27.39 -26.53 -20.84
N PHE A 928 27.92 -26.23 -22.04
CA PHE A 928 27.54 -26.93 -23.27
C PHE A 928 28.08 -28.37 -23.33
N LEU A 929 27.31 -29.31 -22.78
CA LEU A 929 27.57 -30.75 -22.88
C LEU A 929 26.81 -31.33 -24.07
N SER A 930 27.53 -31.50 -25.19
CA SER A 930 26.98 -31.91 -26.50
C SER A 930 26.11 -33.19 -26.45
N GLU A 931 26.52 -34.22 -25.70
CA GLU A 931 25.76 -35.47 -25.57
C GLU A 931 24.36 -35.25 -24.97
N LYS A 932 24.26 -34.54 -23.84
CA LYS A 932 22.97 -34.26 -23.18
C LYS A 932 22.10 -33.25 -23.93
N MET A 933 22.70 -32.37 -24.73
CA MET A 933 21.95 -31.43 -25.56
C MET A 933 21.39 -32.10 -26.83
N SER A 934 22.07 -33.10 -27.39
CA SER A 934 21.59 -33.89 -28.53
C SER A 934 20.23 -34.55 -28.27
N GLU A 935 20.04 -35.20 -27.11
CA GLU A 935 18.74 -35.76 -26.72
C GLU A 935 17.65 -34.67 -26.61
N LYS A 936 17.96 -33.52 -26.02
CA LYS A 936 17.00 -32.40 -25.92
C LYS A 936 16.65 -31.80 -27.28
N TRP A 937 17.59 -31.75 -28.21
CA TRP A 937 17.36 -31.27 -29.58
C TRP A 937 16.55 -32.26 -30.44
N GLN A 938 16.68 -33.57 -30.21
CA GLN A 938 15.81 -34.58 -30.83
C GLN A 938 14.36 -34.48 -30.30
N ASN A 939 14.19 -34.08 -29.04
CA ASN A 939 12.90 -33.87 -28.39
C ASN A 939 12.28 -32.46 -28.60
N LEU A 940 12.90 -31.59 -29.42
CA LEU A 940 12.32 -30.26 -29.74
C LEU A 940 11.19 -30.40 -30.78
N ILE A 941 9.95 -30.41 -30.29
CA ILE A 941 8.74 -30.50 -31.11
C ILE A 941 8.46 -29.15 -31.80
N PRO A 942 8.14 -29.12 -33.12
CA PRO A 942 7.72 -27.88 -33.79
C PRO A 942 6.52 -27.24 -33.09
N GLY A 943 6.67 -25.98 -32.65
CA GLY A 943 5.63 -25.22 -31.96
C GLY A 943 5.65 -25.33 -30.42
N THR A 944 6.44 -26.22 -29.81
CA THR A 944 6.54 -26.34 -28.35
C THR A 944 7.88 -25.77 -27.85
N PRO A 945 7.91 -24.56 -27.24
CA PRO A 945 9.14 -23.96 -26.75
C PRO A 945 9.64 -24.65 -25.47
N MET A 946 10.95 -24.91 -25.40
CA MET A 946 11.62 -25.47 -24.22
C MET A 946 12.35 -24.36 -23.47
N THR A 947 12.18 -24.27 -22.14
CA THR A 947 12.95 -23.33 -21.30
C THR A 947 14.04 -24.08 -20.52
N ILE A 948 15.26 -23.56 -20.48
CA ILE A 948 16.40 -24.07 -19.70
C ILE A 948 17.14 -22.90 -19.03
N GLU A 949 17.81 -23.15 -17.89
CA GLU A 949 18.83 -22.23 -17.37
C GLU A 949 20.22 -22.64 -17.89
N GLY A 950 21.05 -21.66 -18.20
CA GLY A 950 22.43 -21.81 -18.71
C GLY A 950 23.39 -20.76 -18.14
N ILE A 951 24.64 -20.75 -18.59
CA ILE A 951 25.66 -19.75 -18.21
C ILE A 951 26.35 -19.23 -19.46
N HIS A 952 26.03 -18.01 -19.85
CA HIS A 952 26.68 -17.34 -20.98
C HIS A 952 28.00 -16.67 -20.58
N ARG A 953 28.96 -16.68 -21.50
CA ARG A 953 30.30 -16.09 -21.41
C ARG A 953 30.41 -14.88 -22.34
N ARG A 954 30.65 -13.71 -21.76
CA ARG A 954 30.90 -12.46 -22.51
C ARG A 954 32.34 -12.45 -23.07
N LYS A 955 32.61 -11.63 -24.10
CA LYS A 955 33.91 -11.54 -24.80
C LYS A 955 35.12 -11.23 -23.91
N ASN A 956 34.90 -10.56 -22.79
CA ASN A 956 35.89 -10.28 -21.74
C ASN A 956 36.15 -11.47 -20.79
N ARG A 957 35.58 -12.65 -21.07
CA ARG A 957 35.56 -13.88 -20.25
C ARG A 957 34.73 -13.84 -18.96
N THR A 958 34.02 -12.76 -18.64
CA THR A 958 33.07 -12.79 -17.50
C THR A 958 31.83 -13.60 -17.85
N THR A 959 31.37 -14.45 -16.93
CA THR A 959 30.18 -15.28 -17.08
C THR A 959 28.96 -14.67 -16.39
N PHE A 960 27.76 -15.08 -16.79
CA PHE A 960 26.49 -14.69 -16.15
C PHE A 960 25.41 -15.77 -16.36
N PRO A 961 24.50 -15.98 -15.39
CA PRO A 961 23.39 -16.91 -15.53
C PRO A 961 22.34 -16.37 -16.50
N VAL A 962 21.74 -17.27 -17.29
CA VAL A 962 20.78 -16.92 -18.35
C VAL A 962 19.59 -17.88 -18.36
N GLU A 963 18.37 -17.37 -18.53
CA GLU A 963 17.20 -18.16 -18.93
C GLU A 963 17.18 -18.22 -20.46
N ILE A 964 17.14 -19.41 -21.04
CA ILE A 964 17.15 -19.65 -22.48
C ILE A 964 15.85 -20.35 -22.88
N ARG A 965 15.08 -19.73 -23.78
CA ARG A 965 13.89 -20.33 -24.41
C ARG A 965 14.22 -20.75 -25.83
N LEU A 966 14.24 -22.05 -26.08
CA LEU A 966 14.52 -22.68 -27.36
C LEU A 966 13.21 -22.98 -28.11
N GLY A 967 13.11 -22.49 -29.36
CA GLY A 967 12.04 -22.83 -30.30
C GLY A 967 12.61 -23.36 -31.62
N LEU A 968 11.87 -24.26 -32.27
CA LEU A 968 12.27 -24.86 -33.54
C LEU A 968 11.65 -24.12 -34.74
N LEU A 969 12.48 -23.54 -35.60
CA LEU A 969 12.08 -22.90 -36.85
C LEU A 969 12.31 -23.83 -38.04
N LYS A 970 11.37 -23.84 -38.99
CA LYS A 970 11.44 -24.62 -40.24
C LYS A 970 11.80 -23.70 -41.40
N ALA A 971 12.99 -23.86 -41.98
CA ALA A 971 13.53 -22.99 -43.02
C ALA A 971 13.83 -23.80 -44.29
N GLY A 972 12.86 -23.88 -45.19
CA GLY A 972 12.94 -24.74 -46.38
C GLY A 972 13.16 -26.21 -46.01
N ASN A 973 14.27 -26.79 -46.48
CA ASN A 973 14.69 -28.15 -46.16
C ASN A 973 15.47 -28.27 -44.84
N GLY A 974 15.75 -27.15 -44.16
CA GLY A 974 16.53 -27.09 -42.91
C GLY A 974 15.68 -26.91 -41.65
N LYS A 975 16.26 -27.33 -40.51
CA LYS A 975 15.80 -27.00 -39.16
C LYS A 975 16.77 -25.99 -38.54
N LEU A 976 16.25 -24.86 -38.06
CA LEU A 976 17.00 -23.86 -37.29
C LEU A 976 16.47 -23.81 -35.86
N ILE A 977 17.33 -23.52 -34.89
CA ILE A 977 16.95 -23.29 -33.51
C ILE A 977 16.97 -21.78 -33.26
N LEU A 978 15.88 -21.25 -32.69
CA LEU A 978 15.80 -19.90 -32.16
C LEU A 978 15.95 -19.99 -30.64
N ALA A 979 16.94 -19.30 -30.08
CA ALA A 979 17.08 -19.05 -28.66
C ALA A 979 16.73 -17.59 -28.34
N LEU A 980 15.81 -17.39 -27.39
CA LEU A 980 15.69 -16.14 -26.65
C LEU A 980 16.46 -16.31 -25.34
N CYS A 981 17.40 -15.42 -25.07
CA CYS A 981 18.32 -15.48 -23.94
C CYS A 981 18.15 -14.25 -23.04
N ARG A 982 17.78 -14.46 -21.77
CA ARG A 982 17.53 -13.40 -20.79
C ARG A 982 18.48 -13.50 -19.61
N ASP A 983 19.20 -12.41 -19.32
CA ASP A 983 20.11 -12.33 -18.16
C ASP A 983 19.30 -12.38 -16.84
N ILE A 984 19.61 -13.34 -15.97
CA ILE A 984 18.90 -13.55 -14.69
C ILE A 984 19.79 -13.24 -13.46
N THR A 985 20.88 -12.49 -13.64
CA THR A 985 21.84 -12.15 -12.58
C THR A 985 21.17 -11.53 -11.34
N GLU A 986 20.33 -10.51 -11.51
CA GLU A 986 19.67 -9.84 -10.38
C GLU A 986 18.62 -10.73 -9.69
N ARG A 987 17.95 -11.61 -10.44
CA ARG A 987 17.02 -12.59 -9.89
C ARG A 987 17.75 -13.58 -8.97
N LYS A 988 18.86 -14.17 -9.42
CA LYS A 988 19.66 -15.10 -8.60
C LYS A 988 20.24 -14.44 -7.35
N LYS A 989 20.62 -13.15 -7.41
CA LYS A 989 21.03 -12.37 -6.22
C LYS A 989 19.88 -12.23 -5.21
N ALA A 990 18.68 -11.89 -5.67
CA ALA A 990 17.52 -11.72 -4.80
C ALA A 990 17.09 -13.06 -4.15
N GLU A 991 17.08 -14.14 -4.92
CA GLU A 991 16.82 -15.51 -4.42
C GLU A 991 17.84 -15.91 -3.33
N ALA A 992 19.14 -15.66 -3.55
CA ALA A 992 20.18 -15.94 -2.56
C ALA A 992 20.10 -15.08 -1.29
N ALA A 993 19.76 -13.78 -1.42
CA ALA A 993 19.58 -12.90 -0.28
C ALA A 993 18.37 -13.31 0.58
N LEU A 994 17.27 -13.72 -0.05
CA LEU A 994 16.08 -14.19 0.65
C LEU A 994 16.34 -15.46 1.46
N LEU A 995 17.08 -16.43 0.89
CA LEU A 995 17.45 -17.66 1.60
C LEU A 995 18.31 -17.37 2.85
N LEU A 996 19.29 -16.45 2.73
CA LEU A 996 20.16 -16.09 3.85
C LEU A 996 19.42 -15.32 4.96
N GLU A 997 18.43 -14.50 4.62
CA GLU A 997 17.56 -13.84 5.60
C GLU A 997 16.58 -14.84 6.26
N GLN A 998 16.12 -15.86 5.53
CA GLN A 998 15.30 -16.96 6.06
C GLN A 998 16.09 -17.84 7.05
N GLU A 999 17.28 -18.30 6.69
CA GLU A 999 18.16 -19.11 7.57
C GLU A 999 18.47 -18.37 8.88
N LYS A 1000 18.80 -17.07 8.77
CA LYS A 1000 19.02 -16.16 9.90
C LYS A 1000 17.79 -15.99 10.78
N SER A 1001 16.59 -15.87 10.18
CA SER A 1001 15.32 -15.75 10.90
C SER A 1001 14.97 -17.04 11.65
N GLU A 1002 15.12 -18.20 10.99
CA GLU A 1002 14.88 -19.51 11.61
C GLU A 1002 15.84 -19.77 12.77
N LYS A 1003 17.14 -19.48 12.59
CA LYS A 1003 18.14 -19.62 13.67
C LYS A 1003 17.82 -18.72 14.87
N LEU A 1004 17.31 -17.50 14.65
CA LEU A 1004 16.89 -16.61 15.74
C LEU A 1004 15.63 -17.10 16.46
N LEU A 1005 14.70 -17.75 15.76
CA LEU A 1005 13.50 -18.35 16.34
C LEU A 1005 13.85 -19.54 17.25
N LEU A 1006 14.72 -20.43 16.76
CA LEU A 1006 15.17 -21.65 17.46
C LEU A 1006 16.07 -21.35 18.67
N ASN A 1007 16.69 -20.17 18.74
CA ASN A 1007 17.40 -19.69 19.93
C ASN A 1007 16.46 -19.27 21.09
N ILE A 1008 15.14 -19.22 20.87
CA ILE A 1008 14.15 -18.71 21.85
C ILE A 1008 13.12 -19.78 22.21
N LEU A 1009 12.84 -20.72 21.30
CA LEU A 1009 11.83 -21.77 21.47
C LEU A 1009 12.36 -23.13 20.98
N PRO A 1010 12.05 -24.25 21.66
CA PRO A 1010 12.42 -25.58 21.19
C PRO A 1010 11.80 -25.87 19.82
N LYS A 1011 12.52 -26.61 18.96
CA LYS A 1011 12.11 -26.80 17.56
C LYS A 1011 10.65 -27.29 17.36
N PRO A 1012 10.14 -28.30 18.09
CA PRO A 1012 8.74 -28.76 17.93
C PRO A 1012 7.72 -27.66 18.26
N ILE A 1013 8.06 -26.75 19.17
CA ILE A 1013 7.22 -25.62 19.59
C ILE A 1013 7.30 -24.49 18.56
N ALA A 1014 8.51 -24.21 18.05
CA ALA A 1014 8.75 -23.21 17.02
C ALA A 1014 8.04 -23.56 15.70
N ASP A 1015 8.04 -24.83 15.29
CA ASP A 1015 7.41 -25.28 14.05
C ASP A 1015 5.87 -25.22 14.14
N ARG A 1016 5.26 -25.64 15.26
CA ARG A 1016 3.80 -25.48 15.49
C ARG A 1016 3.33 -24.02 15.47
N LEU A 1017 4.13 -23.07 15.95
CA LEU A 1017 3.83 -21.64 15.83
C LEU A 1017 3.86 -21.15 14.38
N LYS A 1018 4.70 -21.72 13.49
CA LYS A 1018 4.70 -21.43 12.05
C LYS A 1018 3.43 -21.97 11.37
N GLU A 1019 2.94 -23.12 11.82
CA GLU A 1019 1.73 -23.78 11.30
C GLU A 1019 0.42 -23.08 11.72
N GLY A 1020 0.45 -22.31 12.82
CA GLY A 1020 -0.64 -21.41 13.22
C GLY A 1020 -1.24 -21.66 14.60
N ASP A 1021 -0.65 -22.53 15.43
CA ASP A 1021 -1.09 -22.79 16.81
C ASP A 1021 -1.02 -21.49 17.66
N SER A 1022 -2.13 -20.77 17.77
CA SER A 1022 -2.18 -19.48 18.50
C SER A 1022 -1.98 -19.58 20.01
N THR A 1023 -2.05 -20.78 20.59
CA THR A 1023 -1.88 -21.05 22.02
C THR A 1023 -1.37 -22.47 22.21
N ILE A 1024 -0.08 -22.62 22.55
CA ILE A 1024 0.53 -23.91 22.86
C ILE A 1024 0.59 -24.06 24.38
N ALA A 1025 -0.18 -25.00 24.92
CA ALA A 1025 -0.17 -25.40 26.33
C ALA A 1025 -0.46 -26.92 26.43
N GLU A 1026 0.43 -27.67 27.06
CA GLU A 1026 0.46 -29.13 26.98
C GLU A 1026 0.84 -29.76 28.33
N GLY A 1027 0.13 -30.82 28.73
CA GLY A 1027 0.24 -31.44 30.04
C GLY A 1027 1.08 -32.71 30.02
N PHE A 1028 2.22 -32.71 30.69
CA PHE A 1028 3.12 -33.84 30.80
C PHE A 1028 2.90 -34.54 32.16
N ALA A 1029 2.61 -35.85 32.12
CA ALA A 1029 2.24 -36.60 33.32
C ALA A 1029 3.42 -36.86 34.28
N GLU A 1030 4.63 -37.04 33.74
CA GLU A 1030 5.83 -37.31 34.50
C GLU A 1030 7.06 -36.70 33.80
N VAL A 1031 7.69 -35.73 34.45
CA VAL A 1031 8.94 -35.08 34.01
C VAL A 1031 9.85 -34.89 35.24
N THR A 1032 11.15 -34.70 35.04
CA THR A 1032 12.06 -34.38 36.15
C THR A 1032 12.65 -32.99 35.99
N VAL A 1033 12.38 -32.10 36.95
CA VAL A 1033 12.84 -30.71 36.97
C VAL A 1033 14.02 -30.59 37.93
N LEU A 1034 15.07 -29.90 37.48
CA LEU A 1034 16.24 -29.53 38.28
C LEU A 1034 16.33 -28.00 38.40
N PHE A 1035 16.63 -27.54 39.62
CA PHE A 1035 17.13 -26.20 39.90
C PHE A 1035 18.54 -26.29 40.47
N ALA A 1036 19.45 -25.46 39.98
CA ALA A 1036 20.76 -25.22 40.58
C ALA A 1036 20.92 -23.73 40.92
N ASP A 1037 21.53 -23.39 42.05
CA ASP A 1037 21.65 -22.00 42.55
C ASP A 1037 23.06 -21.72 43.09
N LEU A 1038 23.62 -20.54 42.79
CA LEU A 1038 24.98 -20.14 43.16
C LEU A 1038 25.07 -19.61 44.60
N VAL A 1039 25.71 -20.41 45.46
CA VAL A 1039 25.76 -20.17 46.90
C VAL A 1039 26.58 -18.92 47.22
N GLY A 1040 25.92 -17.92 47.81
CA GLY A 1040 26.54 -16.65 48.21
C GLY A 1040 26.65 -15.62 47.08
N PHE A 1041 26.03 -15.86 45.91
CA PHE A 1041 26.12 -14.97 44.75
C PHE A 1041 25.75 -13.51 45.08
N THR A 1042 24.73 -13.23 45.88
CA THR A 1042 24.38 -11.87 46.33
C THR A 1042 25.52 -11.12 47.04
N GLU A 1043 26.36 -11.82 47.81
CA GLU A 1043 27.54 -11.23 48.48
C GLU A 1043 28.68 -10.98 47.49
N LEU A 1044 28.85 -11.89 46.52
CA LEU A 1044 29.82 -11.80 45.43
C LEU A 1044 29.46 -10.68 44.44
N ALA A 1045 28.18 -10.52 44.11
CA ALA A 1045 27.63 -9.44 43.29
C ALA A 1045 27.81 -8.06 43.95
N GLY A 1046 27.83 -8.00 45.29
CA GLY A 1046 28.16 -6.78 46.05
C GLY A 1046 29.65 -6.43 46.09
N ARG A 1047 30.53 -7.30 45.56
CA ARG A 1047 32.00 -7.14 45.56
C ARG A 1047 32.63 -7.06 44.16
N ALA A 1048 32.01 -7.72 43.18
CA ALA A 1048 32.49 -7.77 41.80
C ALA A 1048 32.03 -6.55 40.98
N THR A 1049 32.74 -6.24 39.89
CA THR A 1049 32.21 -5.30 38.89
C THR A 1049 31.09 -5.97 38.08
N PRO A 1050 30.05 -5.23 37.63
CA PRO A 1050 28.95 -5.80 36.87
C PRO A 1050 29.40 -6.58 35.62
N GLN A 1051 30.46 -6.11 34.94
CA GLN A 1051 31.04 -6.78 33.78
C GLN A 1051 31.66 -8.14 34.14
N ARG A 1052 32.37 -8.24 35.27
CA ARG A 1052 32.99 -9.49 35.73
C ARG A 1052 31.94 -10.48 36.27
N LEU A 1053 30.90 -9.96 36.92
CA LEU A 1053 29.75 -10.73 37.39
C LEU A 1053 28.99 -11.38 36.22
N VAL A 1054 28.69 -10.60 35.17
CA VAL A 1054 28.03 -11.10 33.95
C VAL A 1054 28.92 -12.11 33.21
N TYR A 1055 30.24 -11.88 33.14
CA TYR A 1055 31.17 -12.85 32.59
C TYR A 1055 31.12 -14.19 33.34
N TRP A 1056 31.20 -14.19 34.68
CA TRP A 1056 31.16 -15.42 35.46
C TRP A 1056 29.83 -16.17 35.34
N LEU A 1057 28.69 -15.47 35.35
CA LEU A 1057 27.39 -16.10 35.06
C LEU A 1057 27.36 -16.70 33.64
N ASN A 1058 27.88 -16.00 32.64
CA ASN A 1058 27.89 -16.48 31.26
C ASN A 1058 28.70 -17.77 31.12
N GLU A 1059 29.90 -17.85 31.70
CA GLU A 1059 30.74 -19.05 31.62
C GLU A 1059 30.12 -20.25 32.35
N ILE A 1060 29.64 -20.07 33.58
CA ILE A 1060 28.99 -21.14 34.37
C ILE A 1060 27.74 -21.66 33.64
N PHE A 1061 26.88 -20.75 33.17
CA PHE A 1061 25.68 -21.17 32.45
C PHE A 1061 26.02 -21.74 31.06
N SER A 1062 27.05 -21.28 30.36
CA SER A 1062 27.49 -21.91 29.09
C SER A 1062 27.96 -23.35 29.29
N ARG A 1063 28.64 -23.66 30.40
CA ARG A 1063 28.98 -25.05 30.78
C ARG A 1063 27.72 -25.87 31.07
N PHE A 1064 26.73 -25.30 31.76
CA PHE A 1064 25.45 -25.97 32.01
C PHE A 1064 24.60 -26.17 30.74
N ASP A 1065 24.69 -25.26 29.77
CA ASP A 1065 24.03 -25.40 28.45
C ASP A 1065 24.62 -26.59 27.68
N LEU A 1066 25.96 -26.71 27.66
CA LEU A 1066 26.66 -27.86 27.07
C LEU A 1066 26.32 -29.18 27.77
N LEU A 1067 26.13 -29.17 29.10
CA LEU A 1067 25.66 -30.36 29.83
C LEU A 1067 24.19 -30.69 29.52
N ALA A 1068 23.32 -29.69 29.32
CA ALA A 1068 21.94 -29.91 28.90
C ALA A 1068 21.89 -30.56 27.50
N GLU A 1069 22.64 -30.03 26.54
CA GLU A 1069 22.78 -30.60 25.19
C GLU A 1069 23.33 -32.04 25.22
N LYS A 1070 24.42 -32.27 25.98
CA LYS A 1070 25.04 -33.59 26.20
C LYS A 1070 24.06 -34.66 26.71
N TYR A 1071 23.08 -34.28 27.51
CA TYR A 1071 22.09 -35.20 28.11
C TYR A 1071 20.71 -35.15 27.45
N GLY A 1072 20.51 -34.35 26.40
CA GLY A 1072 19.22 -34.20 25.71
C GLY A 1072 18.14 -33.54 26.58
N LEU A 1073 18.53 -32.59 27.41
CA LEU A 1073 17.67 -31.93 28.40
C LEU A 1073 17.32 -30.51 27.96
N GLU A 1074 16.09 -30.08 28.27
CA GLU A 1074 15.59 -28.76 27.84
C GLU A 1074 15.89 -27.67 28.87
N LYS A 1075 16.48 -26.56 28.41
CA LYS A 1075 16.80 -25.40 29.24
C LYS A 1075 15.61 -24.45 29.26
N ILE A 1076 14.97 -24.32 30.42
CA ILE A 1076 13.75 -23.51 30.55
C ILE A 1076 14.08 -22.03 30.73
N LYS A 1077 14.92 -21.70 31.71
CA LYS A 1077 15.35 -20.32 31.99
C LYS A 1077 16.46 -20.25 33.03
N THR A 1078 17.14 -19.10 33.07
CA THR A 1078 17.90 -18.64 34.24
C THR A 1078 17.04 -17.66 35.04
N ILE A 1079 17.02 -17.78 36.37
CA ILE A 1079 16.29 -16.90 37.29
C ILE A 1079 17.32 -16.19 38.17
N GLY A 1080 17.94 -15.14 37.62
CA GLY A 1080 19.08 -14.48 38.26
C GLY A 1080 20.31 -15.40 38.27
N ASP A 1081 20.69 -15.82 39.46
CA ASP A 1081 21.76 -16.75 39.82
C ASP A 1081 21.37 -18.24 39.75
N ALA A 1082 20.06 -18.54 39.62
CA ALA A 1082 19.58 -19.91 39.49
C ALA A 1082 19.43 -20.36 38.02
N TYR A 1083 19.75 -21.64 37.76
CA TYR A 1083 19.60 -22.32 36.47
C TYR A 1083 18.48 -23.38 36.55
N MET A 1084 17.56 -23.39 35.58
CA MET A 1084 16.41 -24.30 35.53
C MET A 1084 16.41 -25.13 34.24
N VAL A 1085 16.41 -26.45 34.40
CA VAL A 1085 16.48 -27.45 33.31
C VAL A 1085 15.55 -28.62 33.61
N VAL A 1086 15.08 -29.32 32.57
CA VAL A 1086 14.11 -30.41 32.69
C VAL A 1086 14.41 -31.56 31.74
N GLY A 1087 14.09 -32.78 32.16
CA GLY A 1087 14.04 -33.97 31.30
C GLY A 1087 12.60 -34.45 31.12
N GLY A 1088 12.27 -34.92 29.91
CA GLY A 1088 10.94 -35.46 29.57
C GLY A 1088 10.01 -34.49 28.84
N LEU A 1089 10.52 -33.34 28.39
CA LEU A 1089 9.84 -32.39 27.49
C LEU A 1089 10.91 -31.57 26.73
N PRO A 1090 10.60 -30.92 25.58
CA PRO A 1090 9.30 -30.88 24.92
C PRO A 1090 8.84 -32.25 24.41
N ASP A 1091 9.79 -33.14 24.09
CA ASP A 1091 9.53 -34.53 23.73
C ASP A 1091 9.63 -35.45 24.96
N PRO A 1092 8.68 -36.39 25.17
CA PRO A 1092 8.75 -37.36 26.27
C PRO A 1092 9.99 -38.27 26.19
N MET A 1093 10.64 -38.51 27.34
CA MET A 1093 11.89 -39.27 27.45
C MET A 1093 11.81 -40.25 28.64
N GLU A 1094 11.89 -41.57 28.40
CA GLU A 1094 11.81 -42.59 29.48
C GLU A 1094 12.94 -42.46 30.53
N ASN A 1095 14.13 -42.03 30.12
CA ASN A 1095 15.28 -41.87 31.01
C ASN A 1095 15.42 -40.46 31.62
N HIS A 1096 14.37 -39.63 31.58
CA HIS A 1096 14.37 -38.24 32.06
C HIS A 1096 15.02 -38.04 33.44
N ALA A 1097 14.65 -38.85 34.43
CA ALA A 1097 15.19 -38.77 35.78
C ALA A 1097 16.68 -39.16 35.85
N GLU A 1098 17.13 -40.11 35.02
CA GLU A 1098 18.54 -40.51 34.97
C GLU A 1098 19.39 -39.45 34.27
N ALA A 1099 18.92 -38.88 33.16
CA ALA A 1099 19.63 -37.81 32.44
C ALA A 1099 19.83 -36.59 33.35
N ILE A 1100 18.78 -36.14 34.06
CA ILE A 1100 18.87 -35.07 35.05
C ILE A 1100 19.82 -35.43 36.21
N ALA A 1101 19.81 -36.68 36.69
CA ALA A 1101 20.70 -37.10 37.78
C ALA A 1101 22.18 -37.21 37.37
N LEU A 1102 22.46 -37.46 36.09
CA LEU A 1102 23.83 -37.41 35.54
C LEU A 1102 24.28 -35.95 35.39
N MET A 1103 23.46 -35.10 34.74
CA MET A 1103 23.72 -33.67 34.63
C MET A 1103 23.99 -33.04 36.01
N ALA A 1104 23.22 -33.40 37.04
CA ALA A 1104 23.41 -32.88 38.39
C ALA A 1104 24.78 -33.22 39.01
N ILE A 1105 25.39 -34.34 38.65
CA ILE A 1105 26.73 -34.74 39.12
C ILE A 1105 27.78 -33.95 38.33
N ASP A 1106 27.70 -33.96 37.01
CA ASP A 1106 28.60 -33.21 36.12
C ASP A 1106 28.60 -31.69 36.41
N MET A 1107 27.45 -31.11 36.80
CA MET A 1107 27.35 -29.70 37.21
C MET A 1107 28.18 -29.38 38.45
N LEU A 1108 28.38 -30.33 39.38
CA LEU A 1108 29.27 -30.14 40.53
C LEU A 1108 30.74 -30.19 40.11
N GLU A 1109 31.09 -31.05 39.15
CA GLU A 1109 32.45 -31.17 38.61
C GLU A 1109 32.83 -29.91 37.79
N GLU A 1110 31.94 -29.42 36.92
CA GLU A 1110 32.15 -28.18 36.16
C GLU A 1110 32.25 -26.93 37.06
N VAL A 1111 31.45 -26.83 38.13
CA VAL A 1111 31.58 -25.72 39.09
C VAL A 1111 32.88 -25.81 39.90
N ALA A 1112 33.35 -27.01 40.25
CA ALA A 1112 34.64 -27.19 40.89
C ALA A 1112 35.81 -26.78 39.97
N HIS A 1113 35.79 -27.22 38.71
CA HIS A 1113 36.79 -26.80 37.71
C HIS A 1113 36.78 -25.29 37.48
N PHE A 1114 35.60 -24.66 37.39
CA PHE A 1114 35.48 -23.22 37.26
C PHE A 1114 35.94 -22.45 38.51
N ALA A 1115 35.72 -23.00 39.71
CA ALA A 1115 36.22 -22.44 40.97
C ALA A 1115 37.76 -22.39 40.99
N ASP A 1116 38.41 -23.49 40.60
CA ASP A 1116 39.87 -23.58 40.48
C ASP A 1116 40.41 -22.63 39.40
N GLU A 1117 39.79 -22.59 38.21
CA GLU A 1117 40.19 -21.71 37.09
C GLU A 1117 40.13 -20.21 37.41
N GLN A 1118 39.16 -19.79 38.23
CA GLN A 1118 38.96 -18.37 38.56
C GLN A 1118 39.61 -17.94 39.88
N GLU A 1119 40.27 -18.85 40.60
CA GLU A 1119 40.75 -18.68 41.99
C GLU A 1119 39.63 -18.16 42.93
N GLN A 1120 38.39 -18.64 42.76
CA GLN A 1120 37.22 -18.20 43.54
C GLN A 1120 36.41 -19.39 44.06
N ASN A 1121 35.96 -19.33 45.31
CA ASN A 1121 35.14 -20.39 45.93
C ASN A 1121 33.68 -20.36 45.44
N PHE A 1122 33.44 -20.84 44.22
CA PHE A 1122 32.10 -21.09 43.70
C PHE A 1122 31.56 -22.44 44.20
N ASN A 1123 30.28 -22.48 44.54
CA ASN A 1123 29.57 -23.68 44.95
C ASN A 1123 28.08 -23.54 44.61
N ILE A 1124 27.38 -24.65 44.37
CA ILE A 1124 25.95 -24.67 44.05
C ILE A 1124 25.13 -25.52 45.02
N ARG A 1125 23.87 -25.14 45.23
CA ARG A 1125 22.82 -26.06 45.71
C ARG A 1125 22.13 -26.65 44.49
N ILE A 1126 21.78 -27.94 44.52
CA ILE A 1126 20.96 -28.58 43.47
C ILE A 1126 19.73 -29.22 44.10
N GLY A 1127 18.56 -28.92 43.55
CA GLY A 1127 17.27 -29.48 43.93
C GLY A 1127 16.57 -30.16 42.76
N ILE A 1128 16.14 -31.41 42.94
CA ILE A 1128 15.50 -32.22 41.90
C ILE A 1128 14.14 -32.74 42.40
N ASN A 1129 13.13 -32.66 41.54
CA ASN A 1129 11.84 -33.33 41.76
C ASN A 1129 11.24 -33.89 40.46
N THR A 1130 10.59 -35.05 40.57
CA THR A 1130 9.82 -35.69 39.50
C THR A 1130 8.32 -35.48 39.72
N GLY A 1131 7.53 -35.33 38.66
CA GLY A 1131 6.07 -35.26 38.71
C GLY A 1131 5.45 -34.57 37.49
N PRO A 1132 4.13 -34.32 37.52
CA PRO A 1132 3.41 -33.69 36.39
C PRO A 1132 3.68 -32.19 36.27
N VAL A 1133 3.63 -31.67 35.04
CA VAL A 1133 3.70 -30.23 34.71
C VAL A 1133 2.76 -29.88 33.55
N VAL A 1134 2.46 -28.59 33.39
CA VAL A 1134 2.00 -28.02 32.13
C VAL A 1134 3.13 -27.18 31.55
N ALA A 1135 3.50 -27.44 30.31
CA ALA A 1135 4.44 -26.63 29.53
C ALA A 1135 3.69 -25.78 28.50
N GLY A 1136 4.22 -24.63 28.10
CA GLY A 1136 3.56 -23.81 27.08
C GLY A 1136 4.23 -22.48 26.77
N VAL A 1137 3.73 -21.83 25.72
CA VAL A 1137 4.28 -20.56 25.22
C VAL A 1137 3.42 -19.38 25.69
N ILE A 1138 4.07 -18.37 26.29
CA ILE A 1138 3.43 -17.12 26.70
C ILE A 1138 4.06 -15.90 26.02
N GLY A 1139 3.22 -14.92 25.65
CA GLY A 1139 3.62 -13.61 25.14
C GLY A 1139 3.16 -13.31 23.71
N ARG A 1140 3.11 -12.01 23.35
CA ARG A 1140 2.69 -11.50 22.01
C ARG A 1140 3.80 -10.79 21.22
N LYS A 1141 5.00 -10.64 21.81
CA LYS A 1141 6.15 -9.90 21.22
C LYS A 1141 7.51 -10.47 21.63
N LYS A 1142 7.58 -11.04 22.82
CA LYS A 1142 8.61 -12.00 23.23
C LYS A 1142 7.86 -13.27 23.58
N PHE A 1143 8.10 -14.35 22.84
CA PHE A 1143 7.59 -15.66 23.20
C PHE A 1143 8.52 -16.26 24.25
N ILE A 1144 7.96 -16.91 25.27
CA ILE A 1144 8.71 -17.61 26.31
C ILE A 1144 8.04 -18.98 26.47
N TYR A 1145 8.81 -20.05 26.28
CA TYR A 1145 8.40 -21.40 26.68
C TYR A 1145 8.71 -21.59 28.16
N ASP A 1146 7.72 -21.99 28.97
CA ASP A 1146 7.87 -22.09 30.42
C ASP A 1146 7.03 -23.25 31.00
N LEU A 1147 7.26 -23.58 32.28
CA LEU A 1147 6.64 -24.68 33.01
C LEU A 1147 5.87 -24.20 34.24
N TRP A 1148 4.66 -24.76 34.41
CA TRP A 1148 3.79 -24.51 35.54
C TRP A 1148 3.36 -25.82 36.20
N GLY A 1149 3.40 -25.87 37.53
CA GLY A 1149 2.95 -27.03 38.31
C GLY A 1149 3.55 -27.08 39.70
N ASP A 1150 3.03 -27.98 40.54
CA ASP A 1150 3.60 -28.26 41.85
C ASP A 1150 5.02 -28.84 41.75
N THR A 1151 5.30 -29.63 40.72
CA THR A 1151 6.62 -30.25 40.46
C THR A 1151 7.75 -29.22 40.38
N VAL A 1152 7.52 -28.11 39.67
CA VAL A 1152 8.46 -26.97 39.56
C VAL A 1152 8.65 -26.30 40.92
N ASN A 1153 7.55 -26.05 41.63
CA ASN A 1153 7.56 -25.45 42.96
C ASN A 1153 8.29 -26.32 44.00
N ILE A 1154 8.22 -27.65 43.87
CA ILE A 1154 8.90 -28.59 44.77
C ILE A 1154 10.39 -28.67 44.42
N ALA A 1155 10.78 -28.72 43.14
CA ALA A 1155 12.19 -28.73 42.74
C ALA A 1155 12.95 -27.48 43.23
N SER A 1156 12.40 -26.28 43.02
CA SER A 1156 12.95 -25.02 43.55
C SER A 1156 13.01 -24.99 45.09
N ARG A 1157 12.09 -25.67 45.79
CA ARG A 1157 12.14 -25.80 47.25
C ARG A 1157 13.15 -26.86 47.71
N MET A 1158 13.44 -27.89 46.92
CA MET A 1158 14.54 -28.83 47.19
C MET A 1158 15.91 -28.15 47.08
N GLU A 1159 16.07 -27.22 46.14
CA GLU A 1159 17.29 -26.40 45.98
C GLU A 1159 17.45 -25.48 47.20
N SER A 1160 16.45 -24.65 47.49
CA SER A 1160 16.57 -23.58 48.50
C SER A 1160 16.67 -24.09 49.94
N HIS A 1161 16.30 -25.36 50.18
CA HIS A 1161 16.52 -26.07 51.46
C HIS A 1161 17.64 -27.12 51.33
N GLY A 1162 18.40 -27.09 50.23
CA GLY A 1162 19.54 -27.94 49.91
C GLY A 1162 20.79 -27.57 50.69
N ILE A 1163 21.77 -28.47 50.66
CA ILE A 1163 23.10 -28.24 51.25
C ILE A 1163 24.05 -27.86 50.10
N PRO A 1164 24.84 -26.78 50.21
CA PRO A 1164 25.90 -26.45 49.25
C PRO A 1164 26.79 -27.65 48.93
N GLY A 1165 27.04 -27.89 47.65
CA GLY A 1165 27.89 -28.97 47.15
C GLY A 1165 27.23 -30.36 47.22
N LEU A 1166 25.91 -30.44 47.42
CA LEU A 1166 25.16 -31.69 47.47
C LEU A 1166 23.83 -31.59 46.70
N ILE A 1167 23.51 -32.66 45.98
CA ILE A 1167 22.27 -32.79 45.21
C ILE A 1167 21.16 -33.34 46.11
N GLN A 1168 20.11 -32.55 46.34
CA GLN A 1168 18.95 -32.92 47.14
C GLN A 1168 17.76 -33.30 46.25
N VAL A 1169 17.17 -34.46 46.51
CA VAL A 1169 16.05 -35.01 45.73
C VAL A 1169 14.87 -35.39 46.64
N THR A 1170 13.67 -35.39 46.08
CA THR A 1170 12.44 -35.87 46.74
C THR A 1170 12.37 -37.40 46.83
N GLN A 1171 11.39 -37.92 47.58
CA GLN A 1171 11.17 -39.36 47.70
C GLN A 1171 10.75 -39.98 46.36
N GLU A 1172 9.98 -39.25 45.57
CA GLU A 1172 9.48 -39.64 44.25
C GLU A 1172 10.67 -39.83 43.27
N THR A 1173 11.56 -38.84 43.18
CA THR A 1173 12.80 -38.95 42.39
C THR A 1173 13.74 -40.04 42.93
N TYR A 1174 13.84 -40.21 44.25
CA TYR A 1174 14.59 -41.31 44.85
C TYR A 1174 14.04 -42.69 44.44
N GLN A 1175 12.72 -42.89 44.43
CA GLN A 1175 12.09 -44.19 44.13
C GLN A 1175 12.43 -44.69 42.72
N ILE A 1176 12.53 -43.78 41.75
CA ILE A 1176 12.93 -44.05 40.36
C ILE A 1176 14.44 -44.39 40.28
N LEU A 1177 15.28 -43.64 41.00
CA LEU A 1177 16.73 -43.67 40.82
C LEU A 1177 17.49 -44.63 41.76
N GLN A 1178 16.89 -45.06 42.88
CA GLN A 1178 17.53 -45.90 43.91
C GLN A 1178 18.17 -47.20 43.38
N HIS A 1179 17.73 -47.68 42.22
CA HIS A 1179 18.29 -48.88 41.59
C HIS A 1179 19.62 -48.59 40.89
N LYS A 1180 19.80 -47.40 40.28
CA LYS A 1180 20.97 -47.01 39.47
C LYS A 1180 21.98 -46.11 40.21
N PHE A 1181 21.56 -45.40 41.26
CA PHE A 1181 22.39 -44.41 41.97
C PHE A 1181 22.49 -44.67 43.47
N LEU A 1182 23.52 -44.15 44.11
CA LEU A 1182 23.70 -44.19 45.57
C LEU A 1182 23.12 -42.92 46.22
N PHE A 1183 22.38 -43.12 47.31
CA PHE A 1183 21.71 -42.07 48.07
C PHE A 1183 22.01 -42.19 49.57
N LYS A 1184 21.99 -41.04 50.25
CA LYS A 1184 21.94 -40.96 51.72
C LYS A 1184 20.65 -40.27 52.14
N GLU A 1185 19.88 -40.87 53.05
CA GLU A 1185 18.68 -40.23 53.59
C GLU A 1185 19.01 -38.90 54.29
N ARG A 1186 18.26 -37.84 53.96
CA ARG A 1186 18.39 -36.51 54.59
C ARG A 1186 17.53 -36.37 55.84
N GLY A 1187 16.42 -37.12 55.90
CA GLY A 1187 15.36 -37.02 56.90
C GLY A 1187 14.16 -36.22 56.39
N LEU A 1188 13.31 -35.77 57.32
CA LEU A 1188 12.19 -34.87 57.03
C LEU A 1188 12.66 -33.41 57.00
N ILE A 1189 12.32 -32.68 55.94
CA ILE A 1189 12.53 -31.24 55.79
C ILE A 1189 11.20 -30.51 55.66
N ASN A 1190 11.04 -29.37 56.33
CA ASN A 1190 9.79 -28.60 56.31
C ASN A 1190 9.73 -27.68 55.09
N ILE A 1191 8.86 -28.00 54.14
CA ILE A 1191 8.68 -27.26 52.90
C ILE A 1191 7.47 -26.33 53.01
N LYS A 1192 7.71 -25.02 52.94
CA LYS A 1192 6.67 -23.98 53.03
C LYS A 1192 5.51 -24.27 52.05
N GLY A 1193 4.31 -24.52 52.60
CA GLY A 1193 3.11 -24.83 51.81
C GLY A 1193 2.95 -26.28 51.34
N LYS A 1194 3.84 -27.20 51.74
CA LYS A 1194 3.68 -28.66 51.58
C LYS A 1194 3.85 -29.44 52.88
N GLY A 1195 4.48 -28.86 53.91
CA GLY A 1195 4.72 -29.49 55.20
C GLY A 1195 6.03 -30.30 55.21
N TYR A 1196 6.14 -31.28 56.11
CA TYR A 1196 7.32 -32.13 56.20
C TYR A 1196 7.37 -33.14 55.05
N MET A 1197 8.35 -32.97 54.15
CA MET A 1197 8.65 -33.90 53.06
C MET A 1197 9.89 -34.72 53.39
N LYS A 1198 9.93 -35.99 52.96
CA LYS A 1198 11.14 -36.82 53.09
C LYS A 1198 12.08 -36.55 51.91
N ALA A 1199 13.34 -36.26 52.22
CA ALA A 1199 14.37 -35.94 51.23
C ALA A 1199 15.56 -36.91 51.28
N TYR A 1200 16.29 -36.97 50.17
CA TYR A 1200 17.46 -37.81 49.97
C TYR A 1200 18.58 -36.99 49.32
N ILE A 1201 19.83 -37.32 49.64
CA ILE A 1201 21.01 -36.74 49.00
C ILE A 1201 21.56 -37.75 47.99
N LEU A 1202 21.55 -37.40 46.71
CA LEU A 1202 22.25 -38.15 45.66
C LEU A 1202 23.77 -38.03 45.87
N ARG A 1203 24.51 -39.11 45.60
CA ARG A 1203 25.96 -39.17 45.81
C ARG A 1203 26.75 -39.43 44.55
N GLU A 1204 26.51 -40.57 43.91
CA GLU A 1204 27.22 -41.02 42.72
C GLU A 1204 26.36 -42.05 41.97
N LYS A 1205 26.68 -42.30 40.70
CA LYS A 1205 26.14 -43.45 39.98
C LYS A 1205 26.73 -44.74 40.54
N LYS A 1206 25.93 -45.79 40.70
CA LYS A 1206 26.49 -47.10 41.07
C LYS A 1206 27.41 -47.58 39.96
N LYS A 1207 28.60 -48.06 40.33
CA LYS A 1207 29.43 -48.87 39.45
C LYS A 1207 28.71 -50.21 39.24
N LEU A 1208 28.46 -50.56 37.98
CA LEU A 1208 27.95 -51.85 37.53
C LEU A 1208 29.09 -52.88 37.49
#